data_AF-A0A9W9GV45-F1
#
_entry.id   AF-A0A9W9GV45-F1
#
_cell.length_a   1.000
_cell.length_b   1.000
_cell.length_c   1.000
_cell.angle_alpha   90.00
_cell.angle_beta   90.00
_cell.angle_gamma   90.00
#
_symmetry.space_group_name_H-M   'P 1'
#
loop_
_entity.id
_entity.type
_entity.pdbx_description
1 polymer ?
#
loop_
_entity_poly.entity_id
_entity_poly.type
_entity_poly.pdbx_seq_one_letter_code
_entity_poly.pdbx_strand_id
1 'polypeptide(L)'
;MLPDFLQSNYRRYKDDTNSFATWLLEAAGKCGYQSHDLISPASTSKKNKNKSKKKASNDSDPVQYTATIKDLQLLADIVAKSALAVPRAVIVIVKRAIKLRRQVTAWFLGARGLGGQQATCPFYLCTGEDLPDAEEPLPTSEARGSDADLDLFLNRFAVLTVEEPLESLETQEGERKSSELQKIVKVELVENDEDEAERTLGLLFFKTYCLFHDLHNMRAFISQTWSEYRDKKIDLMNAALVTDSALQLARELVQEVMDDWSPYNMSHDENLQKVAFGVAAMSRGIDMTPSVEVGLPYNKRMSDVAEWCYVPTLTLLDAFSRVLENDHLPVVKKGHFGVYDPKANREGMSLGQKFNEDKILLLELLPEFCMIEAFGIRMITPDAITTGLHEFTKTKKVDTWLCFASQILLDVHHIMRHSTLGAFDDLRMSGLRIQRTIDEYLKVSKSHPPPKFWPKEGDEYIKDIRFTVESWIIGDPFLELRQRSRSLPGKITPEKHTLFSQHAILCGLTLFNLNVRMQDAGQQLVTQWYDVQQLAFLYNLTKSEFHSNLSWPDMETFIKIHGESHIFIGSRPKNASESLNRLELATGISSAARFARNSRDHNRKEFHRPDGKNPRVLTPTNTVSNLFHSQYIVGPGDSGKGIHAILDTLSQELCLNVTGQELTPSSLQKLSQQKWTKNHNVGTLQLLTLLKGRLFEEEPILLFNYFGMHKRSLELLRLIKAKEHHKFVQYFTASYMPDESFISNIVLLVLHVARGSAESARQMGLTSAGTGPIVSRIVKSCGDVMQEYLKKNGDVACKELRVFCRNKKPIYEEIPSDDKDPKYSYFSTIEDIMGPKALASLMTGISMA
;
A
#
# COMPACT_ATOMS: atom_id res chain seq x y z
N MET A 1 11.24 15.97 -1.46
CA MET A 1 10.36 16.91 -0.73
C MET A 1 8.97 16.32 -0.79
N LEU A 2 8.25 16.30 0.34
CA LEU A 2 6.85 15.87 0.37
C LEU A 2 6.03 16.63 -0.70
N PRO A 3 5.11 15.96 -1.42
CA PRO A 3 4.23 16.64 -2.37
C PRO A 3 3.46 17.76 -1.69
N ASP A 4 3.15 18.83 -2.42
CA ASP A 4 2.55 20.04 -1.83
C ASP A 4 1.21 19.78 -1.13
N PHE A 5 0.48 18.74 -1.52
CA PHE A 5 -0.78 18.32 -0.90
C PHE A 5 -0.60 17.56 0.43
N LEU A 6 0.62 17.10 0.76
CA LEU A 6 0.96 16.43 2.02
C LEU A 6 1.54 17.45 3.01
N GLN A 7 0.74 17.74 4.05
CA GLN A 7 1.13 18.70 5.07
C GLN A 7 1.56 17.99 6.36
N SER A 8 2.79 18.28 6.81
CA SER A 8 3.20 18.00 8.20
C SER A 8 2.36 18.83 9.17
N ASN A 9 2.30 18.42 10.44
CA ASN A 9 1.56 19.19 11.43
C ASN A 9 2.13 20.61 11.59
N TYR A 10 3.43 20.81 11.34
CA TYR A 10 4.05 22.13 11.32
C TYR A 10 3.58 22.99 10.15
N ARG A 11 3.57 22.46 8.92
CA ARG A 11 3.08 23.18 7.73
C ARG A 11 1.62 23.56 7.89
N ARG A 12 0.79 22.61 8.33
CA ARG A 12 -0.62 22.84 8.61
C ARG A 12 -0.84 23.92 9.67
N TYR A 13 -0.04 23.93 10.72
CA TYR A 13 -0.09 24.97 11.74
C TYR A 13 0.28 26.36 11.18
N LYS A 14 1.27 26.43 10.29
CA LYS A 14 1.63 27.68 9.60
C LYS A 14 0.51 28.15 8.67
N ASP A 15 -0.08 27.25 7.90
CA ASP A 15 -1.21 27.57 7.03
C ASP A 15 -2.40 28.06 7.84
N ASP A 16 -2.73 27.39 8.94
CA ASP A 16 -3.80 27.80 9.86
C ASP A 16 -3.56 29.21 10.43
N THR A 17 -2.32 29.49 10.82
CA THR A 17 -1.95 30.80 11.36
C THR A 17 -2.02 31.88 10.28
N ASN A 18 -1.56 31.59 9.05
CA ASN A 18 -1.62 32.52 7.92
C ASN A 18 -3.06 32.76 7.45
N SER A 19 -3.90 31.72 7.37
CA SER A 19 -5.32 31.84 7.02
C SER A 19 -6.07 32.65 8.07
N PHE A 20 -5.79 32.44 9.37
CA PHE A 20 -6.40 33.24 10.43
C PHE A 20 -5.96 34.71 10.37
N ALA A 21 -4.67 34.98 10.17
CA ALA A 21 -4.16 36.34 10.05
C ALA A 21 -4.69 37.06 8.80
N THR A 22 -4.82 36.34 7.68
CA THR A 22 -5.42 36.87 6.45
C THR A 22 -6.89 37.22 6.69
N TRP A 23 -7.66 36.34 7.35
CA TRP A 23 -9.04 36.64 7.74
C TRP A 23 -9.12 37.82 8.71
N LEU A 24 -8.24 37.90 9.71
CA LEU A 24 -8.19 39.03 10.65
C LEU A 24 -7.95 40.36 9.94
N LEU A 25 -7.05 40.37 8.96
CA LEU A 25 -6.75 41.55 8.15
C LEU A 25 -7.97 41.99 7.31
N GLU A 26 -8.63 41.04 6.65
CA GLU A 26 -9.83 41.32 5.87
C GLU A 26 -11.01 41.76 6.74
N ALA A 27 -11.19 41.13 7.90
CA ALA A 27 -12.21 41.47 8.87
C ALA A 27 -11.97 42.87 9.46
N ALA A 28 -10.74 43.19 9.87
CA ALA A 28 -10.38 44.51 10.35
C ALA A 28 -10.56 45.59 9.27
N GLY A 29 -10.22 45.28 8.01
CA GLY A 29 -10.50 46.15 6.87
C GLY A 29 -11.98 46.45 6.69
N LYS A 30 -12.86 45.44 6.86
CA LYS A 30 -14.33 45.62 6.86
C LYS A 30 -14.82 46.45 8.06
N CYS A 31 -14.10 46.43 9.17
CA CYS A 31 -14.37 47.24 10.36
C CYS A 31 -13.81 48.67 10.30
N GLY A 32 -13.27 49.11 9.14
CA GLY A 32 -12.79 50.47 8.93
C GLY A 32 -11.29 50.68 9.20
N TYR A 33 -10.52 49.62 9.44
CA TYR A 33 -9.06 49.72 9.58
C TYR A 33 -8.40 49.97 8.22
N GLN A 34 -7.67 51.08 8.08
CA GLN A 34 -6.86 51.35 6.89
C GLN A 34 -5.46 50.77 7.11
N SER A 35 -5.03 49.88 6.21
CA SER A 35 -3.78 49.12 6.25
C SER A 35 -2.52 49.96 6.00
N HIS A 36 -2.42 51.13 6.61
CA HIS A 36 -1.31 52.07 6.41
C HIS A 36 -0.06 51.72 7.25
N ASP A 37 -0.17 50.80 8.21
CA ASP A 37 0.90 50.44 9.15
C ASP A 37 1.60 49.10 8.83
N LEU A 38 1.16 48.34 7.82
CA LEU A 38 1.79 47.08 7.44
C LEU A 38 2.87 47.30 6.38
N ILE A 39 4.10 46.91 6.69
CA ILE A 39 5.25 47.09 5.81
C ILE A 39 5.14 46.13 4.62
N SER A 40 4.92 46.69 3.42
CA SER A 40 5.19 45.97 2.17
C SER A 40 6.71 45.89 1.97
N PRO A 41 7.32 44.70 1.76
CA PRO A 41 8.72 44.64 1.38
C PRO A 41 8.87 45.31 0.01
N ALA A 42 9.52 46.48 -0.01
CA ALA A 42 9.78 47.22 -1.23
C ALA A 42 10.67 46.36 -2.16
N SER A 43 10.22 46.15 -3.39
CA SER A 43 11.02 45.54 -4.44
C SER A 43 12.29 46.36 -4.66
N THR A 44 13.45 45.80 -4.32
CA THR A 44 14.74 46.46 -4.57
C THR A 44 14.99 46.52 -6.07
N SER A 45 14.69 47.67 -6.69
CA SER A 45 15.07 47.96 -8.06
C SER A 45 16.58 48.14 -8.17
N LYS A 46 17.28 47.10 -8.65
CA LYS A 46 18.65 47.27 -9.16
C LYS A 46 18.57 48.07 -10.47
N LYS A 47 19.03 49.32 -10.44
CA LYS A 47 19.34 50.12 -11.63
C LYS A 47 20.34 49.35 -12.49
N ASN A 48 19.91 48.89 -13.66
CA ASN A 48 20.79 48.71 -14.81
C ASN A 48 20.08 49.15 -16.08
N LYS A 49 20.68 50.16 -16.73
CA LYS A 49 20.31 50.64 -18.06
C LYS A 49 20.60 49.54 -19.07
N ASN A 50 19.60 49.08 -19.82
CA ASN A 50 19.71 48.93 -21.28
C ASN A 50 18.35 48.74 -21.96
N LYS A 51 18.17 49.44 -23.07
CA LYS A 51 16.99 49.46 -23.95
C LYS A 51 16.85 48.13 -24.70
N SER A 52 15.66 47.51 -24.68
CA SER A 52 15.05 46.92 -25.88
C SER A 52 13.58 46.52 -25.62
N LYS A 53 12.84 46.41 -26.73
CA LYS A 53 11.38 46.55 -26.88
C LYS A 53 10.56 45.31 -26.47
N LYS A 54 9.42 45.58 -25.82
CA LYS A 54 8.09 44.93 -25.89
C LYS A 54 8.03 43.39 -26.08
N LYS A 55 7.64 42.70 -25.00
CA LYS A 55 6.61 41.65 -24.99
C LYS A 55 5.88 41.72 -23.65
N ALA A 56 4.56 41.80 -23.69
CA ALA A 56 3.70 41.88 -22.51
C ALA A 56 3.60 40.48 -21.85
N SER A 57 4.02 40.39 -20.59
CA SER A 57 3.68 39.29 -19.70
C SER A 57 2.77 39.85 -18.60
N ASN A 58 1.49 39.48 -18.65
CA ASN A 58 0.62 39.56 -17.48
C ASN A 58 1.00 38.40 -16.57
N ASP A 59 1.82 38.68 -15.57
CA ASP A 59 1.91 37.86 -14.37
C ASP A 59 2.22 38.83 -13.23
N SER A 60 1.24 39.07 -12.37
CA SER A 60 1.36 39.94 -11.21
C SER A 60 1.12 39.08 -9.96
N ASP A 61 2.19 38.80 -9.24
CA ASP A 61 2.20 38.03 -7.99
C ASP A 61 1.28 38.63 -6.90
N PRO A 62 0.70 37.81 -5.99
CA PRO A 62 -0.11 38.28 -4.88
C PRO A 62 0.68 39.17 -3.91
N VAL A 63 0.08 40.26 -3.43
CA VAL A 63 0.71 41.19 -2.48
C VAL A 63 0.88 40.50 -1.12
N GLN A 64 2.14 40.34 -0.69
CA GLN A 64 2.52 39.68 0.56
C GLN A 64 2.70 40.72 1.68
N TYR A 65 1.92 40.60 2.76
CA TYR A 65 2.02 41.46 3.94
C TYR A 65 2.69 40.70 5.10
N THR A 66 3.60 41.37 5.82
CA THR A 66 4.20 40.86 7.06
C THR A 66 3.59 41.59 8.25
N ALA A 67 3.04 40.87 9.23
CA ALA A 67 2.37 41.43 10.42
C ALA A 67 3.01 40.89 11.72
N THR A 68 3.24 41.75 12.70
CA THR A 68 3.78 41.37 14.03
C THR A 68 2.69 40.82 14.96
N ILE A 69 3.07 40.17 16.07
CA ILE A 69 2.10 39.67 17.07
C ILE A 69 1.30 40.82 17.68
N LYS A 70 1.93 41.98 17.90
CA LYS A 70 1.28 43.19 18.40
C LYS A 70 0.28 43.75 17.39
N ASP A 71 0.61 43.72 16.10
CA ASP A 71 -0.32 44.13 15.04
C ASP A 71 -1.52 43.17 14.96
N LEU A 72 -1.30 41.87 15.11
CA LEU A 72 -2.37 40.87 15.13
C LEU A 72 -3.29 41.02 16.35
N GLN A 73 -2.75 41.35 17.52
CA GLN A 73 -3.55 41.68 18.71
C GLN A 73 -4.39 42.93 18.50
N LEU A 74 -3.82 43.98 17.90
CA LEU A 74 -4.53 45.21 17.59
C LEU A 74 -5.65 44.97 16.56
N LEU A 75 -5.40 44.16 15.52
CA LEU A 75 -6.41 43.74 14.55
C LEU A 75 -7.51 42.90 15.21
N ALA A 76 -7.15 41.96 16.10
CA ALA A 76 -8.10 41.14 16.84
C ALA A 76 -8.99 41.99 17.77
N ASP A 77 -8.42 42.98 18.46
CA ASP A 77 -9.16 43.91 19.32
C ASP A 77 -10.16 44.77 18.54
N ILE A 78 -9.77 45.24 17.34
CA ILE A 78 -10.66 46.01 16.46
C ILE A 78 -11.84 45.14 16.00
N VAL A 79 -11.56 43.90 15.59
CA VAL A 79 -12.60 42.95 15.16
C VAL A 79 -13.49 42.54 16.34
N ALA A 80 -12.92 42.31 17.52
CA ALA A 80 -13.66 41.95 18.74
C ALA A 80 -14.58 43.07 19.25
N LYS A 81 -14.21 44.34 19.02
CA LYS A 81 -15.05 45.51 19.32
C LYS A 81 -16.14 45.76 18.27
N SER A 82 -16.14 45.02 17.17
CA SER A 82 -17.14 45.09 16.12
C SER A 82 -18.24 44.03 16.32
N ALA A 83 -19.43 44.23 15.74
CA ALA A 83 -20.51 43.24 15.75
C ALA A 83 -20.33 42.12 14.69
N LEU A 84 -19.12 41.95 14.14
CA LEU A 84 -18.86 40.98 13.07
C LEU A 84 -18.82 39.55 13.62
N ALA A 85 -19.74 38.71 13.16
CA ALA A 85 -19.76 37.30 13.54
C ALA A 85 -18.56 36.54 12.93
N VAL A 86 -17.77 35.87 13.79
CA VAL A 86 -16.64 35.05 13.34
C VAL A 86 -17.16 33.78 12.65
N PRO A 87 -16.77 33.50 11.39
CA PRO A 87 -17.18 32.27 10.72
C PRO A 87 -16.71 31.02 11.48
N ARG A 88 -17.57 29.99 11.56
CA ARG A 88 -17.27 28.71 12.24
C ARG A 88 -15.97 28.07 11.74
N ALA A 89 -15.68 28.19 10.44
CA ALA A 89 -14.44 27.69 9.84
C ALA A 89 -13.19 28.32 10.46
N VAL A 90 -13.20 29.64 10.70
CA VAL A 90 -12.10 30.38 11.32
C VAL A 90 -11.92 29.98 12.78
N ILE A 91 -13.02 29.82 13.53
CA ILE A 91 -12.99 29.33 14.91
C ILE A 91 -12.32 27.95 15.00
N VAL A 92 -12.63 27.05 14.06
CA VAL A 92 -12.03 25.70 14.02
C VAL A 92 -10.52 25.77 13.74
N ILE A 93 -10.09 26.62 12.80
CA ILE A 93 -8.67 26.84 12.48
C ILE A 93 -7.91 27.35 13.72
N VAL A 94 -8.44 28.37 14.38
CA VAL A 94 -7.84 28.96 15.59
C VAL A 94 -7.78 27.96 16.73
N LYS A 95 -8.88 27.25 17.02
CA LYS A 95 -8.92 26.22 18.06
C LYS A 95 -7.89 25.12 17.81
N ARG A 96 -7.67 24.73 16.55
CA ARG A 96 -6.67 23.73 16.16
C ARG A 96 -5.25 24.22 16.39
N ALA A 97 -4.93 25.45 15.97
CA ALA A 97 -3.62 26.06 16.18
C ALA A 97 -3.28 26.24 17.68
N ILE A 98 -4.26 26.72 18.47
CA ILE A 98 -4.13 26.87 19.94
C ILE A 98 -3.94 25.50 20.60
N LYS A 99 -4.71 24.48 20.20
CA LYS A 99 -4.57 23.13 20.75
C LYS A 99 -3.16 22.58 20.54
N LEU A 100 -2.60 22.74 19.34
CA LEU A 100 -1.25 22.27 19.06
C LEU A 100 -0.20 22.99 19.93
N ARG A 101 -0.29 24.32 20.05
CA ARG A 101 0.60 25.09 20.94
C ARG A 101 0.50 24.63 22.40
N ARG A 102 -0.72 24.46 22.93
CA ARG A 102 -0.95 23.94 24.28
C ARG A 102 -0.32 22.56 24.49
N GLN A 103 -0.41 21.68 23.49
CA GLN A 103 0.20 20.35 23.56
C GLN A 103 1.73 20.41 23.59
N VAL A 104 2.35 21.27 22.78
CA VAL A 104 3.81 21.47 22.79
C VAL A 104 4.27 21.95 24.17
N THR A 105 3.62 22.99 24.70
CA THR A 105 3.92 23.54 26.02
C THR A 105 3.76 22.50 27.13
N ALA A 106 2.65 21.76 27.12
CA ALA A 106 2.38 20.72 28.11
C ALA A 106 3.41 19.58 28.07
N TRP A 107 3.89 19.22 26.87
CA TRP A 107 4.89 18.16 26.72
C TRP A 107 6.24 18.55 27.32
N PHE A 108 6.72 19.77 27.05
CA PHE A 108 7.98 20.28 27.61
C PHE A 108 7.90 20.48 29.13
N LEU A 109 6.79 21.02 29.65
CA LEU A 109 6.63 21.32 31.09
C LEU A 109 6.26 20.08 31.94
N GLY A 110 5.69 19.04 31.32
CA GLY A 110 5.18 17.85 32.01
C GLY A 110 3.90 18.11 32.82
N ALA A 111 3.19 17.03 33.19
CA ALA A 111 1.85 17.10 33.82
C ALA A 111 1.77 17.81 35.18
N ARG A 112 2.90 18.15 35.81
CA ARG A 112 2.96 18.84 37.12
C ARG A 112 3.16 20.36 37.03
N GLY A 113 3.47 20.92 35.85
CA GLY A 113 3.78 22.34 35.68
C GLY A 113 2.56 23.28 35.51
N LEU A 114 1.34 22.75 35.47
CA LEU A 114 0.11 23.55 35.27
C LEU A 114 -0.45 24.15 36.58
N GLY A 115 0.09 23.74 37.74
CA GLY A 115 -0.44 24.13 39.05
C GLY A 115 0.67 24.52 40.02
N GLY A 116 1.14 25.75 39.92
CA GLY A 116 1.97 26.39 40.95
C GLY A 116 3.40 26.66 40.50
N GLN A 117 3.74 27.96 40.58
CA GLN A 117 5.03 28.59 40.25
C GLN A 117 5.28 28.76 38.75
N GLN A 118 5.60 30.00 38.37
CA GLN A 118 6.19 30.38 37.09
C GLN A 118 7.49 29.59 36.91
N ALA A 119 7.41 28.35 36.44
CA ALA A 119 8.53 27.66 35.85
C ALA A 119 8.76 28.35 34.50
N THR A 120 9.69 29.30 34.49
CA THR A 120 10.18 29.96 33.28
C THR A 120 10.72 28.86 32.37
N CYS A 121 9.93 28.43 31.39
CA CYS A 121 10.47 27.72 30.25
C CYS A 121 11.52 28.67 29.64
N PRO A 122 12.81 28.32 29.56
CA PRO A 122 13.83 29.23 29.01
C PRO A 122 13.59 29.56 27.54
N PHE A 123 12.62 28.89 26.90
CA PHE A 123 12.10 29.23 25.58
C PHE A 123 10.65 29.69 25.72
N TYR A 124 10.39 30.96 25.41
CA TYR A 124 9.07 31.61 25.41
C TYR A 124 8.15 31.06 24.31
N LEU A 125 7.83 29.76 24.37
CA LEU A 125 6.72 29.14 23.64
C LEU A 125 5.34 29.48 24.25
N CYS A 126 5.33 30.28 25.33
CA CYS A 126 4.19 30.51 26.21
C CYS A 126 3.81 32.00 26.30
N THR A 127 3.43 32.64 25.19
CA THR A 127 2.60 33.86 25.24
C THR A 127 1.39 33.65 24.33
N GLY A 128 0.28 33.36 24.99
CA GLY A 128 -1.04 33.15 24.41
C GLY A 128 -2.01 33.08 25.58
N GLU A 129 -2.05 34.17 26.36
CA GLU A 129 -2.97 34.32 27.49
C GLU A 129 -4.43 34.36 27.00
N ASP A 130 -5.23 33.53 27.68
CA ASP A 130 -6.67 33.61 27.98
C ASP A 130 -7.58 34.44 27.06
N LEU A 131 -8.29 33.75 26.15
CA LEU A 131 -9.65 34.13 25.81
C LEU A 131 -10.62 33.40 26.76
N PRO A 132 -11.62 34.09 27.35
CA PRO A 132 -12.55 33.48 28.29
C PRO A 132 -13.42 32.42 27.61
N ASP A 133 -13.56 31.27 28.27
CA ASP A 133 -14.48 30.19 27.91
C ASP A 133 -15.93 30.70 27.98
N ALA A 134 -16.58 30.81 26.82
CA ALA A 134 -18.03 30.87 26.74
C ALA A 134 -18.57 29.43 26.66
N GLU A 135 -18.96 28.88 27.81
CA GLU A 135 -19.71 27.63 27.90
C GLU A 135 -21.14 27.83 27.35
N GLU A 136 -21.53 27.02 26.38
CA GLU A 136 -22.95 26.73 26.11
C GLU A 136 -23.21 25.23 26.30
N PRO A 137 -24.39 24.84 26.82
CA PRO A 137 -24.64 23.52 27.40
C PRO A 137 -24.87 22.42 26.36
N LEU A 138 -24.33 21.23 26.63
CA LEU A 138 -24.53 19.99 25.89
C LEU A 138 -25.92 19.37 26.15
N PRO A 139 -26.62 18.85 25.11
CA PRO A 139 -27.69 17.87 25.31
C PRO A 139 -27.17 16.43 25.26
N THR A 140 -27.93 15.59 25.96
CA THR A 140 -27.66 14.27 26.51
C THR A 140 -27.42 13.15 25.49
N SER A 141 -26.59 12.19 25.92
CA SER A 141 -26.22 10.93 25.25
C SER A 141 -27.39 9.95 25.06
N GLU A 142 -27.41 9.24 23.92
CA GLU A 142 -27.84 7.82 23.87
C GLU A 142 -26.98 6.94 22.92
N ALA A 143 -26.62 5.78 23.51
CA ALA A 143 -26.10 4.47 23.07
C ALA A 143 -25.65 4.08 21.62
N ARG A 144 -24.39 3.59 21.60
CA ARG A 144 -23.84 2.31 21.07
C ARG A 144 -23.74 2.01 19.55
N GLY A 145 -22.50 1.67 19.15
CA GLY A 145 -22.17 0.81 18.00
C GLY A 145 -20.65 0.61 17.84
N SER A 146 -20.22 -0.59 17.44
CA SER A 146 -18.85 -1.15 17.39
C SER A 146 -17.79 -0.42 16.51
N ASP A 147 -17.98 0.85 16.16
CA ASP A 147 -17.11 1.62 15.24
C ASP A 147 -16.14 2.58 15.97
N ALA A 148 -16.11 2.52 17.31
CA ALA A 148 -15.42 3.49 18.17
C ALA A 148 -13.88 3.47 18.09
N ASP A 149 -13.27 2.37 17.61
CA ASP A 149 -11.80 2.22 17.56
C ASP A 149 -11.15 2.94 16.36
N LEU A 150 -11.90 3.21 15.27
CA LEU A 150 -11.43 3.97 14.10
C LEU A 150 -11.67 5.49 14.26
N ASP A 151 -12.68 5.86 15.06
CA ASP A 151 -13.00 7.25 15.43
C ASP A 151 -12.01 7.89 16.43
N LEU A 152 -11.06 7.11 16.96
CA LEU A 152 -10.01 7.61 17.85
C LEU A 152 -8.88 8.33 17.09
N PHE A 153 -8.61 7.88 15.85
CA PHE A 153 -7.53 8.41 14.98
C PHE A 153 -8.03 9.48 14.01
N LEU A 154 -9.33 9.48 13.74
CA LEU A 154 -9.98 10.61 13.09
C LEU A 154 -10.12 11.72 14.13
N ASN A 155 -9.54 12.87 13.83
CA ASN A 155 -9.84 14.10 14.55
C ASN A 155 -11.38 14.22 14.62
N ARG A 156 -11.98 14.04 15.81
CA ARG A 156 -13.43 13.92 16.05
C ARG A 156 -14.27 15.12 15.55
N PHE A 157 -13.59 16.14 15.02
CA PHE A 157 -14.14 17.34 14.38
C PHE A 157 -14.06 17.33 12.84
N ALA A 158 -13.65 16.22 12.23
CA ALA A 158 -13.69 16.03 10.77
C ALA A 158 -15.11 15.94 10.20
N VAL A 159 -16.13 15.89 11.07
CA VAL A 159 -17.56 15.78 10.75
C VAL A 159 -18.24 17.16 10.62
N LEU A 160 -17.60 18.26 11.01
CA LEU A 160 -18.21 19.59 10.89
C LEU A 160 -17.97 20.17 9.49
N THR A 161 -19.00 20.03 8.65
CA THR A 161 -19.14 20.60 7.32
C THR A 161 -19.03 22.13 7.35
N VAL A 162 -18.10 22.68 6.58
CA VAL A 162 -18.21 24.05 6.08
C VAL A 162 -19.20 24.01 4.90
N GLU A 163 -20.34 24.65 5.08
CA GLU A 163 -21.16 25.20 3.99
C GLU A 163 -20.68 26.63 3.79
N GLU A 164 -20.20 26.95 2.60
CA GLU A 164 -20.10 28.34 2.18
C GLU A 164 -21.49 28.84 1.77
N PRO A 165 -21.81 30.14 1.94
CA PRO A 165 -23.13 30.66 1.62
C PRO A 165 -23.41 30.45 0.13
N LEU A 166 -24.57 29.85 -0.17
CA LEU A 166 -25.16 29.96 -1.50
C LEU A 166 -25.28 31.44 -1.84
N GLU A 167 -24.58 31.87 -2.90
CA GLU A 167 -24.96 33.08 -3.61
C GLU A 167 -26.42 32.92 -4.01
N SER A 168 -27.28 33.71 -3.38
CA SER A 168 -28.70 33.79 -3.70
C SER A 168 -28.83 34.09 -5.18
N LEU A 169 -29.44 33.15 -5.91
CA LEU A 169 -29.87 33.31 -7.29
C LEU A 169 -30.84 34.49 -7.39
N GLU A 170 -30.32 35.67 -7.73
CA GLU A 170 -31.10 36.72 -8.36
C GLU A 170 -30.48 37.04 -9.72
N THR A 171 -31.19 36.55 -10.73
CA THR A 171 -31.05 36.83 -12.15
C THR A 171 -30.85 38.32 -12.42
N GLN A 172 -29.67 38.72 -12.94
CA GLN A 172 -29.56 39.80 -13.92
C GLN A 172 -28.21 39.75 -14.66
N GLU A 173 -28.30 39.60 -15.97
CA GLU A 173 -27.19 39.65 -16.92
C GLU A 173 -26.50 41.03 -16.89
N GLY A 174 -25.16 41.04 -16.78
CA GLY A 174 -24.38 42.28 -16.95
C GLY A 174 -22.93 42.18 -16.46
N GLU A 175 -22.00 42.04 -17.41
CA GLU A 175 -20.56 42.38 -17.34
C GLU A 175 -19.69 41.71 -16.25
N ARG A 176 -18.83 40.77 -16.70
CA ARG A 176 -17.62 40.32 -16.00
C ARG A 176 -16.77 41.53 -15.57
N LYS A 177 -16.76 41.84 -14.27
CA LYS A 177 -15.69 42.60 -13.64
C LYS A 177 -14.62 41.65 -13.08
N SER A 178 -13.38 42.06 -13.31
CA SER A 178 -12.11 41.41 -13.01
C SER A 178 -11.99 40.82 -11.60
N SER A 179 -11.37 39.65 -11.51
CA SER A 179 -10.92 39.00 -10.27
C SER A 179 -10.21 39.99 -9.34
N GLU A 180 -10.75 40.21 -8.15
CA GLU A 180 -10.04 40.92 -7.08
C GLU A 180 -8.85 40.08 -6.60
N LEU A 181 -7.70 40.72 -6.49
CA LEU A 181 -6.45 40.17 -5.98
C LEU A 181 -6.64 39.66 -4.54
N GLN A 182 -6.53 38.35 -4.31
CA GLN A 182 -6.48 37.80 -2.95
C GLN A 182 -5.19 38.27 -2.27
N LYS A 183 -5.33 39.02 -1.17
CA LYS A 183 -4.22 39.48 -0.33
C LYS A 183 -3.80 38.30 0.57
N ILE A 184 -2.55 37.85 0.49
CA ILE A 184 -2.04 36.77 1.34
C ILE A 184 -1.13 37.39 2.39
N VAL A 185 -1.49 37.25 3.68
CA VAL A 185 -0.66 37.73 4.80
C VAL A 185 0.24 36.56 5.25
N LYS A 186 1.56 36.74 5.13
CA LYS A 186 2.53 35.79 5.71
C LYS A 186 2.92 36.31 7.08
N VAL A 187 2.54 35.59 8.12
CA VAL A 187 2.85 35.99 9.50
C VAL A 187 4.29 35.61 9.82
N GLU A 188 5.16 36.60 9.92
CA GLU A 188 6.45 36.45 10.59
C GLU A 188 6.31 36.94 12.03
N LEU A 189 6.60 36.06 12.98
CA LEU A 189 6.53 36.37 14.41
C LEU A 189 7.71 37.27 14.77
N VAL A 190 7.57 38.57 14.56
CA VAL A 190 8.51 39.58 15.05
C VAL A 190 7.89 40.22 16.29
N GLU A 191 8.43 39.94 17.47
CA GLU A 191 8.22 40.81 18.64
C GLU A 191 9.42 41.75 18.76
N ASN A 192 9.30 42.87 19.48
CA ASN A 192 10.43 43.80 19.66
C ASN A 192 11.29 43.35 20.85
N ASP A 193 12.61 43.46 20.69
CA ASP A 193 13.67 43.39 21.72
C ASP A 193 14.08 42.02 22.29
N GLU A 194 14.27 40.98 21.47
CA GLU A 194 15.00 39.75 21.87
C GLU A 194 15.99 39.31 20.78
N ASP A 195 17.08 38.64 21.19
CA ASP A 195 18.11 38.10 20.29
C ASP A 195 17.50 37.19 19.22
N GLU A 196 17.72 37.51 17.94
CA GLU A 196 17.20 36.80 16.77
C GLU A 196 17.48 35.28 16.80
N ALA A 197 18.57 34.89 17.49
CA ALA A 197 18.97 33.52 17.73
C ALA A 197 18.01 32.73 18.64
N GLU A 198 17.52 33.32 19.74
CA GLU A 198 16.61 32.63 20.68
C GLU A 198 15.25 32.33 20.04
N ARG A 199 14.77 33.23 19.17
CA ARG A 199 13.52 33.05 18.42
C ARG A 199 13.60 31.93 17.40
N THR A 200 14.73 31.85 16.70
CA THR A 200 14.91 30.82 15.69
C THR A 200 15.05 29.45 16.35
N LEU A 201 15.74 29.38 17.49
CA LEU A 201 15.78 28.17 18.32
C LEU A 201 14.38 27.75 18.81
N GLY A 202 13.55 28.67 19.30
CA GLY A 202 12.17 28.38 19.71
C GLY A 202 11.32 27.78 18.59
N LEU A 203 11.45 28.31 17.36
CA LEU A 203 10.78 27.77 16.17
C LEU A 203 11.28 26.37 15.80
N LEU A 204 12.59 26.13 15.90
CA LEU A 204 13.20 24.83 15.64
C LEU A 204 12.73 23.78 16.66
N PHE A 205 12.63 24.13 17.95
CA PHE A 205 12.06 23.24 18.97
C PHE A 205 10.59 22.92 18.71
N PHE A 206 9.80 23.90 18.29
CA PHE A 206 8.41 23.68 17.90
C PHE A 206 8.30 22.75 16.68
N LYS A 207 9.12 22.97 15.64
CA LYS A 207 9.16 22.09 14.46
C LYS A 207 9.58 20.67 14.85
N THR A 208 10.54 20.55 15.75
CA THR A 208 11.03 19.27 16.29
C THR A 208 9.95 18.53 17.07
N TYR A 209 9.18 19.22 17.92
CA TYR A 209 8.03 18.61 18.59
C TYR A 209 7.00 18.11 17.58
N CYS A 210 6.65 18.93 16.59
CA CYS A 210 5.71 18.54 15.53
C CYS A 210 6.18 17.29 14.79
N LEU A 211 7.49 17.16 14.50
CA LEU A 211 8.06 15.95 13.91
C LEU A 211 7.84 14.73 14.80
N PHE A 212 8.23 14.77 16.08
CA PHE A 212 8.04 13.61 16.96
C PHE A 212 6.56 13.29 17.15
N HIS A 213 5.68 14.29 17.13
CA HIS A 213 4.24 14.09 17.14
C HIS A 213 3.73 13.39 15.88
N ASP A 214 4.21 13.79 14.70
CA ASP A 214 3.89 13.13 13.42
C ASP A 214 4.38 11.68 13.41
N LEU A 215 5.62 11.43 13.87
CA LEU A 215 6.18 10.09 13.99
C LEU A 215 5.39 9.22 14.99
N HIS A 216 4.96 9.79 16.12
CA HIS A 216 4.14 9.08 17.09
C HIS A 216 2.78 8.68 16.50
N ASN A 217 2.14 9.59 15.76
CA ASN A 217 0.88 9.31 15.07
C ASN A 217 1.04 8.20 14.01
N MET A 218 2.17 8.18 13.28
CA MET A 218 2.49 7.08 12.36
C MET A 218 2.76 5.77 13.10
N ARG A 219 3.52 5.78 14.19
CA ARG A 219 3.78 4.61 15.06
C ARG A 219 2.47 3.98 15.55
N ALA A 220 1.53 4.80 16.00
CA ALA A 220 0.22 4.34 16.46
C ALA A 220 -0.60 3.72 15.32
N PHE A 221 -0.62 4.35 14.14
CA PHE A 221 -1.31 3.82 12.96
C PHE A 221 -0.70 2.49 12.47
N ILE A 222 0.63 2.37 12.45
CA ILE A 222 1.33 1.13 12.12
C ILE A 222 0.99 0.05 13.16
N SER A 223 0.99 0.38 14.45
CA SER A 223 0.62 -0.56 15.52
C SER A 223 -0.80 -1.09 15.37
N GLN A 224 -1.74 -0.24 14.98
CA GLN A 224 -3.11 -0.64 14.65
C GLN A 224 -3.15 -1.57 13.43
N THR A 225 -2.41 -1.25 12.37
CA THR A 225 -2.32 -2.06 11.15
C THR A 225 -1.78 -3.46 11.45
N TRP A 226 -0.72 -3.59 12.25
CA TRP A 226 -0.20 -4.90 12.65
C TRP A 226 -1.11 -5.64 13.62
N SER A 227 -1.88 -4.94 14.45
CA SER A 227 -2.93 -5.55 15.27
C SER A 227 -4.06 -6.11 14.39
N GLU A 228 -4.46 -5.41 13.34
CA GLU A 228 -5.42 -5.91 12.35
C GLU A 228 -4.92 -7.16 11.62
N TYR A 229 -3.63 -7.23 11.29
CA TYR A 229 -3.02 -8.43 10.70
C TYR A 229 -3.00 -9.59 11.71
N ARG A 230 -2.57 -9.36 12.95
CA ARG A 230 -2.61 -10.35 14.05
C ARG A 230 -4.02 -10.91 14.23
N ASP A 231 -5.02 -10.04 14.16
CA ASP A 231 -6.44 -10.38 14.30
C ASP A 231 -7.06 -10.95 13.00
N LYS A 232 -6.24 -11.20 11.97
CA LYS A 232 -6.60 -11.80 10.66
C LYS A 232 -7.61 -10.96 9.85
N LYS A 233 -7.66 -9.65 10.06
CA LYS A 233 -8.52 -8.71 9.32
C LYS A 233 -7.90 -8.28 8.00
N ILE A 234 -6.59 -8.14 7.95
CA ILE A 234 -5.80 -7.83 6.75
C ILE A 234 -4.73 -8.90 6.54
N ASP A 235 -4.14 -8.94 5.36
CA ASP A 235 -3.05 -9.84 5.00
C ASP A 235 -1.68 -9.24 5.30
N LEU A 236 -0.66 -10.10 5.27
CA LEU A 236 0.72 -9.73 5.60
C LEU A 236 1.32 -8.75 4.59
N MET A 237 0.98 -8.86 3.29
CA MET A 237 1.51 -7.97 2.25
C MET A 237 0.99 -6.56 2.45
N ASN A 238 -0.30 -6.41 2.77
CA ASN A 238 -0.92 -5.13 3.06
C ASN A 238 -0.27 -4.44 4.26
N ALA A 239 -0.13 -5.14 5.40
CA ALA A 239 0.51 -4.59 6.59
C ALA A 239 1.96 -4.13 6.31
N ALA A 240 2.71 -4.93 5.55
CA ALA A 240 4.11 -4.63 5.22
C ALA A 240 4.24 -3.44 4.25
N LEU A 241 3.47 -3.40 3.15
CA LEU A 241 3.49 -2.29 2.18
C LEU A 241 3.09 -0.96 2.80
N VAL A 242 2.05 -0.95 3.65
CA VAL A 242 1.60 0.25 4.36
C VAL A 242 2.67 0.73 5.34
N THR A 243 3.35 -0.20 6.04
CA THR A 243 4.43 0.13 6.96
C THR A 243 5.63 0.70 6.23
N ASP A 244 6.08 0.05 5.15
CA ASP A 244 7.21 0.53 4.36
C ASP A 244 6.93 1.90 3.73
N SER A 245 5.70 2.08 3.25
CA SER A 245 5.21 3.36 2.75
C SER A 245 5.27 4.47 3.81
N ALA A 246 4.80 4.17 5.03
CA ALA A 246 4.86 5.11 6.15
C ALA A 246 6.30 5.44 6.56
N LEU A 247 7.22 4.46 6.51
CA LEU A 247 8.64 4.66 6.82
C LEU A 247 9.34 5.56 5.79
N GLN A 248 9.01 5.43 4.50
CA GLN A 248 9.52 6.32 3.46
C GLN A 248 9.06 7.77 3.69
N LEU A 249 7.78 7.98 3.99
CA LEU A 249 7.24 9.31 4.31
C LEU A 249 7.85 9.89 5.60
N ALA A 250 8.08 9.05 6.61
CA ALA A 250 8.75 9.46 7.84
C ALA A 250 10.20 9.91 7.57
N ARG A 251 10.91 9.27 6.63
CA ARG A 251 12.26 9.66 6.25
C ARG A 251 12.30 11.08 5.70
N GLU A 252 11.35 11.42 4.84
CA GLU A 252 11.25 12.76 4.28
C GLU A 252 10.91 13.82 5.33
N LEU A 253 10.00 13.52 6.26
CA LEU A 253 9.67 14.42 7.37
C LEU A 253 10.89 14.69 8.26
N VAL A 254 11.66 13.65 8.58
CA VAL A 254 12.88 13.79 9.37
C VAL A 254 13.90 14.64 8.61
N GLN A 255 14.12 14.37 7.32
CA GLN A 255 15.06 15.13 6.50
C GLN A 255 14.68 16.61 6.41
N GLU A 256 13.40 16.94 6.22
CA GLU A 256 12.91 18.32 6.19
C GLU A 256 13.21 19.09 7.48
N VAL A 257 13.17 18.43 8.63
CA VAL A 257 13.55 19.08 9.90
C VAL A 257 15.06 19.16 10.04
N MET A 258 15.79 18.10 9.68
CA MET A 258 17.25 18.11 9.74
C MET A 258 17.88 19.18 8.85
N ASP A 259 17.30 19.45 7.68
CA ASP A 259 17.76 20.51 6.77
C ASP A 259 17.66 21.91 7.43
N ASP A 260 16.61 22.17 8.20
CA ASP A 260 16.44 23.43 8.97
C ASP A 260 17.45 23.56 10.13
N TRP A 261 17.87 22.43 10.72
CA TRP A 261 18.89 22.40 11.78
C TRP A 261 20.32 22.49 11.24
N SER A 262 20.54 22.27 9.94
CA SER A 262 21.88 22.28 9.31
C SER A 262 22.72 23.54 9.55
N PRO A 263 22.17 24.77 9.62
CA PRO A 263 22.97 25.99 9.84
C PRO A 263 23.58 26.08 11.24
N TYR A 264 23.06 25.32 12.21
CA TYR A 264 23.44 25.42 13.62
C TYR A 264 24.60 24.48 14.00
N ASN A 265 25.15 23.73 13.03
CA ASN A 265 26.30 22.82 13.21
C ASN A 265 26.16 21.99 14.51
N MET A 266 25.08 21.22 14.63
CA MET A 266 24.97 20.22 15.70
C MET A 266 26.25 19.37 15.69
N SER A 267 26.87 19.17 16.85
CA SER A 267 28.09 18.37 16.93
C SER A 267 27.83 16.96 16.41
N HIS A 268 28.86 16.27 15.92
CA HIS A 268 28.72 14.90 15.40
C HIS A 268 28.12 13.90 16.41
N ASP A 269 28.14 14.22 17.71
CA ASP A 269 27.57 13.42 18.81
C ASP A 269 26.16 13.88 19.25
N GLU A 270 25.69 15.05 18.81
CA GLU A 270 24.39 15.63 19.16
C GLU A 270 23.36 15.36 18.06
N ASN A 271 22.49 14.40 18.31
CA ASN A 271 21.32 14.12 17.48
C ASN A 271 20.08 14.83 18.00
N LEU A 272 19.09 15.05 17.13
CA LEU A 272 17.84 15.76 17.43
C LEU A 272 17.11 15.19 18.65
N GLN A 273 17.19 13.87 18.85
CA GLN A 273 16.63 13.18 20.02
C GLN A 273 17.30 13.62 21.33
N LYS A 274 18.63 13.75 21.37
CA LYS A 274 19.38 14.17 22.57
C LYS A 274 19.06 15.62 22.91
N VAL A 275 18.98 16.48 21.90
CA VAL A 275 18.59 17.89 22.04
C VAL A 275 17.17 18.01 22.61
N ALA A 276 16.19 17.32 22.01
CA ALA A 276 14.81 17.34 22.50
C ALA A 276 14.67 16.77 23.91
N PHE A 277 15.36 15.65 24.21
CA PHE A 277 15.37 15.03 25.53
C PHE A 277 16.00 15.96 26.60
N GLY A 278 17.13 16.59 26.28
CA GLY A 278 17.83 17.49 27.18
C GLY A 278 17.02 18.74 27.51
N VAL A 279 16.39 19.36 26.50
CA VAL A 279 15.53 20.52 26.72
C VAL A 279 14.31 20.16 27.57
N ALA A 280 13.66 19.02 27.31
CA ALA A 280 12.56 18.55 28.15
C ALA A 280 13.02 18.24 29.59
N ALA A 281 14.21 17.69 29.79
CA ALA A 281 14.77 17.43 31.12
C ALA A 281 15.02 18.73 31.89
N MET A 282 15.62 19.73 31.23
CA MET A 282 15.85 21.06 31.79
C MET A 282 14.53 21.75 32.16
N SER A 283 13.55 21.76 31.26
CA SER A 283 12.23 22.37 31.49
C SER A 283 11.47 21.72 32.65
N ARG A 284 11.69 20.42 32.90
CA ARG A 284 11.07 19.69 34.03
C ARG A 284 11.89 19.75 35.32
N GLY A 285 13.09 20.34 35.30
CA GLY A 285 14.01 20.35 36.44
C GLY A 285 14.46 18.95 36.87
N ILE A 286 14.52 18.00 35.92
CA ILE A 286 14.93 16.61 36.18
C ILE A 286 16.34 16.40 35.66
N ASP A 287 17.19 15.83 36.51
CA ASP A 287 18.57 15.47 36.14
C ASP A 287 18.61 14.37 35.05
N MET A 288 19.55 14.50 34.12
CA MET A 288 19.70 13.59 32.97
C MET A 288 20.48 12.32 33.31
N THR A 289 20.91 12.13 34.57
CA THR A 289 21.64 10.94 35.00
C THR A 289 20.86 9.64 34.72
N PRO A 290 21.46 8.67 34.02
CA PRO A 290 20.84 7.38 33.75
C PRO A 290 20.53 6.59 35.03
N SER A 291 19.36 5.94 35.08
CA SER A 291 18.98 5.03 36.17
C SER A 291 19.57 3.63 35.96
N VAL A 292 20.90 3.52 36.06
CA VAL A 292 21.65 2.27 35.86
C VAL A 292 21.24 1.19 36.85
N GLU A 293 20.78 1.56 38.06
CA GLU A 293 20.31 0.62 39.07
C GLU A 293 19.07 -0.19 38.63
N VAL A 294 18.28 0.34 37.67
CA VAL A 294 17.14 -0.36 37.06
C VAL A 294 17.48 -0.85 35.64
N GLY A 295 18.73 -0.70 35.21
CA GLY A 295 19.18 -1.10 33.87
C GLY A 295 18.69 -0.20 32.73
N LEU A 296 18.32 1.06 33.02
CA LEU A 296 17.88 2.03 32.01
C LEU A 296 19.02 2.96 31.57
N PRO A 297 19.12 3.27 30.26
CA PRO A 297 20.13 4.20 29.75
C PRO A 297 19.76 5.68 29.95
N TYR A 298 18.58 5.96 30.54
CA TYR A 298 18.07 7.30 30.84
C TYR A 298 17.45 7.32 32.24
N ASN A 299 17.18 8.52 32.76
CA ASN A 299 16.52 8.69 34.05
C ASN A 299 15.10 8.10 34.00
N LYS A 300 14.76 7.20 34.94
CA LYS A 300 13.43 6.58 35.04
C LYS A 300 12.28 7.60 35.07
N ARG A 301 12.49 8.80 35.63
CA ARG A 301 11.47 9.87 35.71
C ARG A 301 11.20 10.56 34.37
N MET A 302 12.06 10.35 33.38
CA MET A 302 11.95 10.89 32.02
C MET A 302 11.58 9.81 31.00
N SER A 303 11.01 8.68 31.43
CA SER A 303 10.73 7.55 30.54
C SER A 303 9.74 7.88 29.42
N ASP A 304 8.76 8.74 29.71
CA ASP A 304 7.77 9.22 28.73
C ASP A 304 8.44 10.00 27.58
N VAL A 305 9.36 10.91 27.92
CA VAL A 305 10.12 11.69 26.93
C VAL A 305 11.15 10.82 26.22
N ALA A 306 11.83 9.93 26.94
CA ALA A 306 12.81 9.02 26.37
C ALA A 306 12.18 8.11 25.30
N GLU A 307 11.01 7.55 25.59
CA GLU A 307 10.27 6.73 24.62
C GLU A 307 9.76 7.57 23.44
N TRP A 308 9.21 8.75 23.71
CA TRP A 308 8.71 9.67 22.69
C TRP A 308 9.79 10.12 21.70
N CYS A 309 11.01 10.33 22.20
CA CYS A 309 12.16 10.73 21.41
C CYS A 309 13.02 9.55 20.93
N TYR A 310 12.59 8.29 21.09
CA TYR A 310 13.33 7.11 20.64
C TYR A 310 14.77 7.01 21.21
N VAL A 311 15.00 7.52 22.42
CA VAL A 311 16.28 7.44 23.14
C VAL A 311 16.74 5.98 23.40
N PRO A 312 15.86 5.01 23.72
CA PRO A 312 16.27 3.62 23.89
C PRO A 312 16.96 3.04 22.65
N THR A 313 16.35 3.18 21.48
CA THR A 313 16.90 2.64 20.22
C THR A 313 18.16 3.40 19.78
N LEU A 314 18.19 4.72 19.97
CA LEU A 314 19.40 5.52 19.78
C LEU A 314 20.57 4.96 20.58
N THR A 315 20.36 4.67 21.87
CA THR A 315 21.43 4.15 22.74
C THR A 315 21.92 2.78 22.29
N LEU A 316 21.01 1.90 21.86
CA LEU A 316 21.37 0.57 21.37
C LEU A 316 22.17 0.62 20.06
N LEU A 317 21.75 1.46 19.11
CA LEU A 317 22.45 1.66 17.84
C LEU A 317 23.81 2.34 18.05
N ASP A 318 23.89 3.37 18.91
CA ASP A 318 25.16 4.03 19.28
C ASP A 318 26.12 3.06 19.97
N ALA A 319 25.61 2.13 20.79
CA ALA A 319 26.44 1.11 21.41
C ALA A 319 26.97 0.11 20.38
N PHE A 320 26.14 -0.28 19.40
CA PHE A 320 26.54 -1.20 18.35
C PHE A 320 27.53 -0.57 17.35
N SER A 321 27.36 0.72 17.01
CA SER A 321 28.25 1.42 16.08
C SER A 321 29.71 1.45 16.55
N ARG A 322 29.93 1.47 17.87
CA ARG A 322 31.26 1.39 18.51
C ARG A 322 31.94 0.03 18.36
N VAL A 323 31.15 -1.03 18.11
CA VAL A 323 31.63 -2.41 17.93
C VAL A 323 31.81 -2.75 16.45
N LEU A 324 31.26 -1.94 15.55
CA LEU A 324 31.44 -2.11 14.11
C LEU A 324 32.88 -1.77 13.70
N GLU A 325 33.66 -2.79 13.40
CA GLU A 325 34.98 -2.69 12.78
C GLU A 325 34.87 -2.93 11.27
N ASN A 326 35.73 -2.27 10.50
CA ASN A 326 35.76 -2.49 9.04
C ASN A 326 36.25 -3.91 8.76
N ASP A 327 35.65 -4.59 7.79
CA ASP A 327 36.00 -5.96 7.37
C ASP A 327 35.84 -7.06 8.43
N HIS A 328 35.14 -6.78 9.54
CA HIS A 328 34.87 -7.74 10.61
C HIS A 328 33.37 -7.94 10.81
N LEU A 329 32.95 -9.19 11.03
CA LEU A 329 31.58 -9.54 11.36
C LEU A 329 31.41 -9.64 12.88
N PRO A 330 30.51 -8.85 13.50
CA PRO A 330 30.21 -8.98 14.91
C PRO A 330 29.63 -10.36 15.22
N VAL A 331 30.27 -11.11 16.11
CA VAL A 331 29.77 -12.42 16.57
C VAL A 331 29.14 -12.28 17.94
N VAL A 332 27.81 -12.36 18.00
CA VAL A 332 27.06 -12.38 19.26
C VAL A 332 26.92 -13.82 19.72
N LYS A 333 27.44 -14.13 20.92
CA LYS A 333 27.22 -15.44 21.54
C LYS A 333 25.75 -15.56 21.93
N LYS A 334 25.11 -16.70 21.64
CA LYS A 334 23.71 -16.93 22.03
C LYS A 334 23.52 -16.71 23.53
N GLY A 335 22.52 -15.92 23.90
CA GLY A 335 22.22 -15.61 25.30
C GLY A 335 23.17 -14.58 25.94
N HIS A 336 24.08 -13.96 25.17
CA HIS A 336 25.02 -12.96 25.69
C HIS A 336 24.31 -11.76 26.32
N PHE A 337 23.19 -11.32 25.73
CA PHE A 337 22.38 -10.21 26.23
C PHE A 337 21.22 -10.67 27.14
N GLY A 338 21.05 -11.98 27.30
CA GLY A 338 19.94 -12.62 28.00
C GLY A 338 19.14 -13.56 27.09
N VAL A 339 18.11 -14.21 27.65
CA VAL A 339 17.23 -15.12 26.91
C VAL A 339 15.87 -14.47 26.74
N TYR A 340 15.44 -14.31 25.50
CA TYR A 340 14.10 -13.82 25.17
C TYR A 340 13.05 -14.93 25.35
N ASP A 341 11.98 -14.65 26.10
CA ASP A 341 10.82 -15.53 26.22
C ASP A 341 9.60 -14.92 25.52
N PRO A 342 9.20 -15.42 24.33
CA PRO A 342 8.03 -14.91 23.61
C PRO A 342 6.70 -15.16 24.34
N LYS A 343 6.66 -16.00 25.38
CA LYS A 343 5.43 -16.24 26.15
C LYS A 343 5.30 -15.33 27.38
N ALA A 344 6.33 -14.56 27.69
CA ALA A 344 6.32 -13.70 28.87
C ALA A 344 5.32 -12.52 28.71
N ASN A 345 4.60 -12.20 29.79
CA ASN A 345 3.67 -11.07 29.83
C ASN A 345 4.43 -9.74 29.91
N ARG A 346 4.64 -9.10 28.76
CA ARG A 346 5.34 -7.82 28.65
C ARG A 346 4.64 -6.68 29.39
N GLU A 347 3.31 -6.68 29.48
CA GLU A 347 2.56 -5.60 30.15
C GLU A 347 2.91 -5.49 31.63
N GLY A 348 3.14 -6.63 32.30
CA GLY A 348 3.54 -6.71 33.70
C GLY A 348 5.02 -6.44 33.96
N MET A 349 5.85 -6.23 32.94
CA MET A 349 7.29 -6.02 33.10
C MET A 349 7.63 -4.60 33.54
N SER A 350 8.65 -4.48 34.39
CA SER A 350 9.27 -3.19 34.72
C SER A 350 9.92 -2.55 33.49
N LEU A 351 10.13 -1.23 33.53
CA LEU A 351 10.76 -0.48 32.42
C LEU A 351 12.13 -1.04 32.04
N GLY A 352 12.96 -1.41 33.03
CA GLY A 352 14.28 -2.01 32.78
C GLY A 352 14.19 -3.38 32.10
N GLN A 353 13.22 -4.21 32.48
CA GLN A 353 12.99 -5.51 31.84
C GLN A 353 12.52 -5.35 30.39
N LYS A 354 11.61 -4.41 30.13
CA LYS A 354 11.16 -4.10 28.75
C LYS A 354 12.32 -3.66 27.87
N PHE A 355 13.17 -2.76 28.38
CA PHE A 355 14.37 -2.31 27.67
C PHE A 355 15.35 -3.46 27.43
N ASN A 356 15.52 -4.38 28.39
CA ASN A 356 16.39 -5.53 28.21
C ASN A 356 15.87 -6.52 27.15
N GLU A 357 14.56 -6.75 27.06
CA GLU A 357 13.99 -7.52 25.94
C GLU A 357 14.29 -6.85 24.59
N ASP A 358 14.10 -5.53 24.50
CA ASP A 358 14.34 -4.76 23.28
C ASP A 358 15.83 -4.81 22.88
N LYS A 359 16.72 -4.74 23.87
CA LYS A 359 18.16 -4.92 23.71
C LYS A 359 18.51 -6.29 23.12
N ILE A 360 17.92 -7.37 23.64
CA ILE A 360 18.17 -8.73 23.13
C ILE A 360 17.74 -8.82 21.67
N LEU A 361 16.48 -8.46 21.38
CA LEU A 361 15.89 -8.58 20.05
C LEU A 361 16.66 -7.77 19.00
N LEU A 362 16.98 -6.51 19.28
CA LEU A 362 17.67 -5.66 18.32
C LEU A 362 19.13 -6.08 18.12
N LEU A 363 19.89 -6.27 19.20
CA LEU A 363 21.33 -6.54 19.09
C LEU A 363 21.65 -7.95 18.58
N GLU A 364 20.76 -8.93 18.76
CA GLU A 364 20.93 -10.26 18.16
C GLU A 364 20.61 -10.27 16.66
N LEU A 365 19.76 -9.35 16.19
CA LEU A 365 19.39 -9.23 14.77
C LEU A 365 20.38 -8.40 13.94
N LEU A 366 21.00 -7.36 14.52
CA LEU A 366 21.91 -6.46 13.80
C LEU A 366 23.04 -7.15 13.01
N PRO A 367 23.68 -8.23 13.50
CA PRO A 367 24.68 -8.98 12.73
C PRO A 367 24.17 -9.56 11.40
N GLU A 368 22.87 -9.81 11.25
CA GLU A 368 22.30 -10.24 9.96
C GLU A 368 22.55 -9.19 8.87
N PHE A 369 22.35 -7.91 9.17
CA PHE A 369 22.53 -6.83 8.20
C PHE A 369 24.01 -6.58 7.86
N CYS A 370 24.93 -6.86 8.79
CA CYS A 370 26.38 -6.82 8.51
C CYS A 370 26.80 -7.86 7.46
N MET A 371 26.15 -9.02 7.43
CA MET A 371 26.46 -10.07 6.44
C MET A 371 26.07 -9.68 5.02
N ILE A 372 25.07 -8.82 4.86
CA ILE A 372 24.66 -8.31 3.54
C ILE A 372 25.84 -7.62 2.87
N GLU A 373 26.54 -6.76 3.61
CA GLU A 373 27.73 -6.06 3.10
C GLU A 373 28.93 -7.00 3.00
N ALA A 374 29.25 -7.73 4.06
CA ALA A 374 30.47 -8.55 4.13
C ALA A 374 30.54 -9.63 3.03
N PHE A 375 29.38 -10.14 2.59
CA PHE A 375 29.31 -11.17 1.54
C PHE A 375 28.67 -10.68 0.23
N GLY A 376 28.32 -9.39 0.12
CA GLY A 376 27.66 -8.84 -1.07
C GLY A 376 26.33 -9.52 -1.41
N ILE A 377 25.52 -9.85 -0.40
CA ILE A 377 24.24 -10.54 -0.58
C ILE A 377 23.26 -9.60 -1.26
N ARG A 378 22.74 -10.00 -2.42
CA ARG A 378 21.66 -9.28 -3.10
C ARG A 378 20.32 -9.71 -2.53
N MET A 379 19.71 -8.87 -1.70
CA MET A 379 18.37 -9.11 -1.16
C MET A 379 17.32 -9.22 -2.27
N ILE A 380 16.32 -10.09 -2.09
CA ILE A 380 15.18 -10.23 -3.04
C ILE A 380 14.43 -8.90 -3.15
N THR A 381 14.16 -8.27 -2.01
CA THR A 381 13.45 -7.00 -1.92
C THR A 381 14.02 -6.24 -0.73
N PRO A 382 14.81 -5.17 -0.95
CA PRO A 382 15.32 -4.37 0.16
C PRO A 382 14.20 -3.45 0.67
N ASP A 383 13.69 -3.73 1.87
CA ASP A 383 12.76 -2.82 2.54
C ASP A 383 13.49 -1.59 3.12
N ALA A 384 12.74 -0.57 3.52
CA ALA A 384 13.28 0.67 4.04
C ALA A 384 14.19 0.44 5.26
N ILE A 385 13.81 -0.46 6.19
CA ILE A 385 14.57 -0.78 7.41
C ILE A 385 15.85 -1.53 7.04
N THR A 386 15.76 -2.60 6.23
CA THR A 386 16.95 -3.35 5.77
C THR A 386 17.93 -2.42 5.06
N THR A 387 17.44 -1.53 4.19
CA THR A 387 18.28 -0.54 3.49
C THR A 387 18.94 0.42 4.48
N GLY A 388 18.18 0.95 5.44
CA GLY A 388 18.69 1.86 6.46
C GLY A 388 19.73 1.23 7.39
N LEU A 389 19.49 -0.01 7.84
CA LEU A 389 20.42 -0.75 8.68
C LEU A 389 21.67 -1.17 7.90
N HIS A 390 21.52 -1.54 6.63
CA HIS A 390 22.65 -1.79 5.74
C HIS A 390 23.52 -0.54 5.55
N GLU A 391 22.90 0.62 5.30
CA GLU A 391 23.63 1.90 5.21
C GLU A 391 24.31 2.27 6.54
N PHE A 392 23.63 2.03 7.67
CA PHE A 392 24.21 2.23 9.00
C PHE A 392 25.45 1.36 9.23
N THR A 393 25.49 0.12 8.74
CA THR A 393 26.70 -0.72 8.86
C THR A 393 27.91 -0.11 8.14
N LYS A 394 27.69 0.70 7.10
CA LYS A 394 28.73 1.40 6.32
C LYS A 394 29.14 2.71 6.96
N THR A 395 28.15 3.55 7.27
CA THR A 395 28.37 4.93 7.70
C THR A 395 28.67 5.03 9.19
N LYS A 396 28.19 4.05 9.99
CA LYS A 396 28.19 4.05 11.46
C LYS A 396 27.46 5.27 12.06
N LYS A 397 26.66 5.98 11.27
CA LYS A 397 25.90 7.15 11.68
C LYS A 397 24.49 6.73 12.09
N VAL A 398 24.09 7.11 13.29
CA VAL A 398 22.74 6.88 13.79
C VAL A 398 21.94 8.16 13.60
N ASP A 399 20.90 8.10 12.77
CA ASP A 399 19.98 9.23 12.55
C ASP A 399 18.63 9.03 13.25
N THR A 400 17.80 10.08 13.28
CA THR A 400 16.47 10.06 13.89
C THR A 400 15.54 9.06 13.22
N TRP A 401 15.62 8.94 11.89
CA TRP A 401 14.76 8.07 11.12
C TRP A 401 15.05 6.59 11.42
N LEU A 402 16.32 6.21 11.56
CA LEU A 402 16.77 4.85 11.85
C LEU A 402 16.37 4.42 13.26
N CYS A 403 16.42 5.35 14.22
CA CYS A 403 15.92 5.11 15.58
C CYS A 403 14.42 4.83 15.59
N PHE A 404 13.66 5.62 14.81
CA PHE A 404 12.23 5.40 14.60
C PHE A 404 11.95 4.06 13.89
N ALA A 405 12.64 3.76 12.79
CA ALA A 405 12.49 2.52 12.04
C ALA A 405 12.81 1.27 12.90
N SER A 406 13.88 1.35 13.70
CA SER A 406 14.25 0.28 14.65
C SER A 406 13.20 0.11 15.76
N GLN A 407 12.58 1.21 16.20
CA GLN A 407 11.46 1.13 17.15
C GLN A 407 10.24 0.45 16.52
N ILE A 408 9.91 0.78 15.27
CA ILE A 408 8.82 0.12 14.53
C ILE A 408 9.08 -1.38 14.40
N LEU A 409 10.32 -1.79 14.09
CA LEU A 409 10.69 -3.20 14.02
C LEU A 409 10.42 -3.93 15.34
N LEU A 410 10.79 -3.33 16.47
CA LEU A 410 10.52 -3.86 17.82
C LEU A 410 9.02 -3.90 18.13
N ASP A 411 8.28 -2.84 17.83
CA ASP A 411 6.84 -2.77 18.08
C ASP A 411 6.08 -3.86 17.31
N VAL A 412 6.42 -4.05 16.03
CA VAL A 412 5.87 -5.12 15.20
C VAL A 412 6.18 -6.49 15.80
N HIS A 413 7.42 -6.71 16.25
CA HIS A 413 7.80 -7.96 16.92
C HIS A 413 6.93 -8.22 18.17
N HIS A 414 6.72 -7.20 19.01
CA HIS A 414 5.92 -7.33 20.23
C HIS A 414 4.42 -7.53 19.95
N ILE A 415 3.87 -6.91 18.91
CA ILE A 415 2.47 -7.16 18.49
C ILE A 415 2.33 -8.60 18.00
N MET A 416 3.29 -9.06 17.18
CA MET A 416 3.31 -10.40 16.61
C MET A 416 3.59 -11.49 17.63
N ARG A 417 4.17 -11.17 18.81
CA ARG A 417 4.32 -12.09 19.96
C ARG A 417 3.01 -12.80 20.31
N HIS A 418 1.88 -12.11 20.16
CA HIS A 418 0.55 -12.64 20.48
C HIS A 418 -0.14 -13.37 19.30
N SER A 419 0.51 -13.46 18.15
CA SER A 419 -0.04 -14.15 16.97
C SER A 419 0.05 -15.67 17.12
N THR A 420 -0.93 -16.36 16.56
CA THR A 420 -0.95 -17.84 16.51
C THR A 420 -0.08 -18.42 15.40
N LEU A 421 0.21 -17.63 14.36
CA LEU A 421 1.05 -17.98 13.21
C LEU A 421 2.06 -16.86 13.01
N GLY A 422 3.34 -17.20 12.82
CA GLY A 422 4.39 -16.22 12.55
C GLY A 422 4.31 -15.65 11.14
N ALA A 423 4.79 -14.43 10.93
CA ALA A 423 4.86 -13.81 9.60
C ALA A 423 5.73 -14.64 8.63
N PHE A 424 6.80 -15.27 9.13
CA PHE A 424 7.61 -16.18 8.33
C PHE A 424 6.87 -17.46 7.94
N ASP A 425 5.98 -17.98 8.80
CA ASP A 425 5.17 -19.15 8.47
C ASP A 425 4.21 -18.83 7.32
N ASP A 426 3.56 -17.66 7.34
CA ASP A 426 2.69 -17.19 6.24
C ASP A 426 3.48 -17.05 4.92
N LEU A 427 4.71 -16.51 4.96
CA LEU A 427 5.60 -16.46 3.81
C LEU A 427 5.96 -17.87 3.31
N ARG A 428 6.32 -18.78 4.22
CA ARG A 428 6.70 -20.15 3.89
C ARG A 428 5.55 -20.95 3.30
N MET A 429 4.35 -20.83 3.86
CA MET A 429 3.10 -21.40 3.33
C MET A 429 2.87 -20.96 1.88
N SER A 430 2.99 -19.66 1.63
CA SER A 430 2.80 -19.08 0.30
C SER A 430 3.91 -19.47 -0.67
N GLY A 431 5.16 -19.56 -0.21
CA GLY A 431 6.29 -20.05 -0.99
C GLY A 431 6.09 -21.50 -1.45
N LEU A 432 5.66 -22.39 -0.54
CA LEU A 432 5.36 -23.79 -0.87
C LEU A 432 4.20 -23.90 -1.87
N ARG A 433 3.16 -23.07 -1.73
CA ARG A 433 2.08 -22.97 -2.73
C ARG A 433 2.63 -22.58 -4.10
N ILE A 434 3.46 -21.55 -4.17
CA ILE A 434 4.08 -21.07 -5.42
C ILE A 434 4.94 -22.17 -6.06
N GLN A 435 5.79 -22.84 -5.26
CA GLN A 435 6.62 -23.94 -5.72
C GLN A 435 5.78 -25.06 -6.33
N ARG A 436 4.71 -25.49 -5.64
CA ARG A 436 3.79 -26.53 -6.14
C ARG A 436 3.14 -26.10 -7.45
N THR A 437 2.61 -24.88 -7.54
CA THR A 437 1.96 -24.36 -8.75
C THR A 437 2.92 -24.36 -9.95
N ILE A 438 4.16 -23.89 -9.75
CA ILE A 438 5.17 -23.88 -10.81
C ILE A 438 5.58 -25.32 -11.16
N ASP A 439 5.77 -26.21 -10.18
CA ASP A 439 6.13 -27.61 -10.43
C ASP A 439 5.04 -28.35 -11.22
N GLU A 440 3.77 -28.06 -10.96
CA GLU A 440 2.65 -28.57 -11.74
C GLU A 440 2.66 -28.03 -13.17
N TYR A 441 2.91 -26.73 -13.36
CA TYR A 441 3.08 -26.13 -14.68
C TYR A 441 4.24 -26.76 -15.46
N LEU A 442 5.41 -26.93 -14.84
CA LEU A 442 6.60 -27.55 -15.44
C LEU A 442 6.38 -29.01 -15.83
N LYS A 443 5.46 -29.73 -15.17
CA LYS A 443 5.04 -31.07 -15.60
C LYS A 443 4.19 -31.01 -16.86
N VAL A 444 3.27 -30.05 -16.94
CA VAL A 444 2.39 -29.86 -18.11
C VAL A 444 3.18 -29.38 -19.31
N SER A 445 4.12 -28.45 -19.16
CA SER A 445 4.93 -27.91 -20.26
C SER A 445 5.83 -28.95 -20.92
N LYS A 446 6.18 -30.04 -20.22
CA LYS A 446 6.88 -31.19 -20.83
C LYS A 446 6.01 -31.97 -21.82
N SER A 447 4.69 -32.03 -21.59
CA SER A 447 3.76 -32.76 -22.46
C SER A 447 3.03 -31.86 -23.46
N HIS A 448 3.13 -30.54 -23.30
CA HIS A 448 2.46 -29.57 -24.13
C HIS A 448 3.49 -28.58 -24.70
N PRO A 449 3.82 -28.68 -26.00
CA PRO A 449 4.79 -27.77 -26.61
C PRO A 449 4.30 -26.31 -26.52
N PRO A 450 5.17 -25.35 -26.16
CA PRO A 450 4.78 -23.95 -26.14
C PRO A 450 4.52 -23.45 -27.58
N PRO A 451 3.60 -22.49 -27.77
CA PRO A 451 3.45 -21.79 -29.03
C PRO A 451 4.77 -21.18 -29.48
N LYS A 452 5.02 -21.14 -30.79
CA LYS A 452 6.30 -20.66 -31.36
C LYS A 452 6.67 -19.21 -31.00
N PHE A 453 5.69 -18.43 -30.56
CA PHE A 453 5.84 -17.03 -30.16
C PHE A 453 6.00 -16.84 -28.65
N TRP A 454 5.93 -17.91 -27.85
CA TRP A 454 6.28 -17.82 -26.43
C TRP A 454 7.78 -17.52 -26.29
N PRO A 455 8.16 -16.40 -25.66
CA PRO A 455 9.55 -16.07 -25.42
C PRO A 455 10.20 -17.11 -24.52
N LYS A 456 11.46 -17.47 -24.79
CA LYS A 456 12.23 -18.38 -23.92
C LYS A 456 12.44 -17.76 -22.54
N GLU A 457 12.52 -16.43 -22.51
CA GLU A 457 12.64 -15.59 -21.34
C GLU A 457 11.44 -15.80 -20.38
N GLY A 458 10.26 -16.18 -20.91
CA GLY A 458 9.09 -16.48 -20.08
C GLY A 458 9.27 -17.72 -19.21
N ASP A 459 9.79 -18.81 -19.78
CA ASP A 459 10.11 -20.03 -19.02
C ASP A 459 11.26 -19.82 -18.03
N GLU A 460 12.26 -19.01 -18.41
CA GLU A 460 13.37 -18.63 -17.54
C GLU A 460 12.88 -17.80 -16.34
N TYR A 461 11.99 -16.84 -16.58
CA TYR A 461 11.38 -16.03 -15.52
C TYR A 461 10.56 -16.88 -14.52
N ILE A 462 9.78 -17.84 -15.01
CA ILE A 462 9.02 -18.78 -14.15
C ILE A 462 9.98 -19.65 -13.32
N LYS A 463 11.08 -20.13 -13.91
CA LYS A 463 12.12 -20.89 -13.18
C LYS A 463 12.83 -20.04 -12.13
N ASP A 464 13.07 -18.76 -12.42
CA ASP A 464 13.69 -17.84 -11.48
C ASP A 464 12.81 -17.58 -10.24
N ILE A 465 11.48 -17.48 -10.41
CA ILE A 465 10.54 -17.40 -9.27
C ILE A 465 10.68 -18.64 -8.39
N ARG A 466 10.68 -19.83 -9.00
CA ARG A 466 10.85 -21.10 -8.27
C ARG A 466 12.20 -21.17 -7.55
N PHE A 467 13.28 -20.76 -8.22
CA PHE A 467 14.63 -20.72 -7.64
C PHE A 467 14.72 -19.74 -6.46
N THR A 468 14.04 -18.59 -6.54
CA THR A 468 13.95 -17.61 -5.46
C THR A 468 13.32 -18.24 -4.21
N VAL A 469 12.18 -18.93 -4.37
CA VAL A 469 11.51 -19.65 -3.27
C VAL A 469 12.41 -20.73 -2.67
N GLU A 470 13.05 -21.55 -3.51
CA GLU A 470 13.92 -22.63 -3.07
C GLU A 470 15.13 -22.11 -2.29
N SER A 471 15.74 -21.03 -2.75
CA SER A 471 16.98 -20.50 -2.16
C SER A 471 16.75 -19.71 -0.87
N TRP A 472 15.65 -18.95 -0.77
CA TRP A 472 15.45 -17.98 0.33
C TRP A 472 14.38 -18.37 1.35
N ILE A 473 13.38 -19.17 0.95
CA ILE A 473 12.27 -19.55 1.83
C ILE A 473 12.47 -20.96 2.38
N ILE A 474 12.94 -21.87 1.52
CA ILE A 474 13.22 -23.26 1.91
C ILE A 474 14.67 -23.40 2.38
N GLY A 475 15.59 -22.84 1.59
CA GLY A 475 16.99 -22.63 1.96
C GLY A 475 17.20 -21.36 2.76
N ASP A 476 18.37 -21.25 3.37
CA ASP A 476 18.78 -20.10 4.17
C ASP A 476 20.19 -19.66 3.76
N PRO A 477 20.32 -18.63 2.90
CA PRO A 477 21.62 -18.20 2.39
C PRO A 477 22.51 -17.64 3.51
N PHE A 478 21.92 -17.05 4.56
CA PHE A 478 22.65 -16.49 5.70
C PHE A 478 23.26 -17.59 6.55
N LEU A 479 22.50 -18.65 6.81
CA LEU A 479 23.00 -19.84 7.50
C LEU A 479 24.10 -20.56 6.71
N GLU A 480 23.92 -20.74 5.40
CA GLU A 480 24.93 -21.37 4.54
C GLU A 480 26.26 -20.60 4.57
N LEU A 481 26.21 -19.26 4.49
CA LEU A 481 27.41 -18.42 4.55
C LEU A 481 28.09 -18.47 5.92
N ARG A 482 27.32 -18.52 7.02
CA ARG A 482 27.88 -18.72 8.37
C ARG A 482 28.59 -20.06 8.52
N GLN A 483 28.01 -21.12 7.98
CA GLN A 483 28.63 -22.45 8.01
C GLN A 483 29.92 -22.50 7.18
N ARG A 484 29.95 -21.83 6.02
CA ARG A 484 31.13 -21.77 5.15
C ARG A 484 32.26 -20.91 5.72
N SER A 485 31.94 -19.80 6.40
CA SER A 485 32.93 -18.83 6.86
C SER A 485 33.73 -19.24 8.11
N ARG A 486 33.42 -20.39 8.76
CA ARG A 486 34.05 -20.86 10.02
C ARG A 486 34.09 -19.80 11.14
N SER A 487 33.26 -18.77 11.04
CA SER A 487 33.23 -17.59 11.93
C SER A 487 32.61 -17.88 13.30
N LEU A 488 32.00 -19.05 13.48
CA LEU A 488 31.48 -19.51 14.77
C LEU A 488 32.49 -20.46 15.47
N PRO A 489 32.91 -20.14 16.72
CA PRO A 489 33.55 -21.12 17.59
C PRO A 489 32.63 -22.35 17.75
N GLY A 490 33.20 -23.55 17.64
CA GLY A 490 32.46 -24.81 17.54
C GLY A 490 31.43 -25.05 18.66
N LYS A 491 30.34 -25.76 18.28
CA LYS A 491 29.16 -26.23 19.05
C LYS A 491 27.89 -25.36 19.10
N ILE A 492 27.78 -24.27 18.34
CA ILE A 492 26.51 -23.53 18.24
C ILE A 492 25.84 -23.86 16.91
N THR A 493 24.71 -24.58 16.93
CA THR A 493 23.82 -24.70 15.77
C THR A 493 23.08 -23.37 15.61
N PRO A 494 23.34 -22.59 14.54
CA PRO A 494 22.65 -21.32 14.34
C PRO A 494 21.17 -21.58 14.08
N GLU A 495 20.31 -20.65 14.50
CA GLU A 495 18.88 -20.74 14.21
C GLU A 495 18.65 -20.58 12.70
N LYS A 496 17.71 -21.36 12.16
CA LYS A 496 17.37 -21.28 10.74
C LYS A 496 16.47 -20.06 10.50
N HIS A 497 16.75 -19.34 9.44
CA HIS A 497 16.01 -18.17 8.96
C HIS A 497 15.89 -17.06 10.01
N THR A 498 16.94 -16.80 10.79
CA THR A 498 16.94 -15.78 11.86
C THR A 498 16.40 -14.43 11.37
N LEU A 499 16.90 -13.94 10.22
CA LEU A 499 16.45 -12.69 9.61
C LEU A 499 14.92 -12.67 9.38
N PHE A 500 14.37 -13.64 8.64
CA PHE A 500 12.93 -13.67 8.36
C PHE A 500 12.08 -13.96 9.60
N SER A 501 12.58 -14.79 10.53
CA SER A 501 11.85 -15.14 11.76
C SER A 501 11.62 -13.93 12.68
N GLN A 502 12.49 -12.92 12.61
CA GLN A 502 12.42 -11.72 13.45
C GLN A 502 11.99 -10.45 12.68
N HIS A 503 11.98 -10.48 11.34
CA HIS A 503 11.66 -9.33 10.49
C HIS A 503 10.35 -9.55 9.70
N ALA A 504 9.22 -9.32 10.36
CA ALA A 504 7.89 -9.55 9.76
C ALA A 504 7.60 -8.65 8.54
N ILE A 505 8.06 -7.39 8.55
CA ILE A 505 7.90 -6.44 7.44
C ILE A 505 8.58 -6.98 6.17
N LEU A 506 9.84 -7.41 6.27
CA LEU A 506 10.59 -8.01 5.16
C LEU A 506 9.90 -9.27 4.64
N CYS A 507 9.31 -10.10 5.52
CA CYS A 507 8.51 -11.25 5.10
C CYS A 507 7.32 -10.86 4.22
N GLY A 508 6.58 -9.82 4.61
CA GLY A 508 5.42 -9.36 3.85
C GLY A 508 5.77 -8.71 2.52
N LEU A 509 6.86 -7.96 2.45
CA LEU A 509 7.34 -7.40 1.17
C LEU A 509 7.88 -8.48 0.23
N THR A 510 8.58 -9.48 0.77
CA THR A 510 9.03 -10.65 -0.02
C THR A 510 7.82 -11.44 -0.54
N LEU A 511 6.79 -11.61 0.29
CA LEU A 511 5.54 -12.25 -0.12
C LEU A 511 4.84 -11.46 -1.24
N PHE A 512 4.78 -10.13 -1.12
CA PHE A 512 4.23 -9.26 -2.15
C PHE A 512 5.00 -9.39 -3.47
N ASN A 513 6.33 -9.30 -3.42
CA ASN A 513 7.20 -9.46 -4.60
C ASN A 513 6.88 -10.78 -5.33
N LEU A 514 6.85 -11.91 -4.61
CA LEU A 514 6.59 -13.21 -5.21
C LEU A 514 5.20 -13.32 -5.84
N ASN A 515 4.17 -12.80 -5.17
CA ASN A 515 2.81 -12.86 -5.69
C ASN A 515 2.60 -11.97 -6.92
N VAL A 516 3.21 -10.77 -6.96
CA VAL A 516 3.17 -9.90 -8.14
C VAL A 516 3.90 -10.55 -9.32
N ARG A 517 5.07 -11.15 -9.08
CA ARG A 517 5.80 -11.89 -10.12
C ARG A 517 5.00 -13.08 -10.66
N MET A 518 4.30 -13.80 -9.78
CA MET A 518 3.40 -14.89 -10.16
C MET A 518 2.20 -14.41 -10.98
N GLN A 519 1.61 -13.28 -10.60
CA GLN A 519 0.50 -12.68 -11.34
C GLN A 519 0.95 -12.26 -12.75
N ASP A 520 2.06 -11.53 -12.86
CA ASP A 520 2.63 -11.07 -14.12
C ASP A 520 2.95 -12.26 -15.05
N ALA A 521 3.72 -13.24 -14.56
CA ALA A 521 4.04 -14.44 -15.34
C ALA A 521 2.78 -15.22 -15.76
N GLY A 522 1.80 -15.34 -14.85
CA GLY A 522 0.54 -16.03 -15.11
C GLY A 522 -0.36 -15.34 -16.13
N GLN A 523 -0.43 -14.00 -16.09
CA GLN A 523 -1.19 -13.21 -17.07
C GLN A 523 -0.54 -13.25 -18.45
N GLN A 524 0.79 -13.18 -18.52
CA GLN A 524 1.52 -13.36 -19.78
C GLN A 524 1.26 -14.75 -20.36
N LEU A 525 1.32 -15.80 -19.53
CA LEU A 525 1.04 -17.18 -19.93
C LEU A 525 -0.37 -17.31 -20.55
N VAL A 526 -1.41 -16.89 -19.82
CA VAL A 526 -2.79 -17.01 -20.29
C VAL A 526 -3.05 -16.11 -21.52
N THR A 527 -2.42 -14.93 -21.59
CA THR A 527 -2.53 -14.04 -22.76
C THR A 527 -1.96 -14.69 -24.02
N GLN A 528 -0.81 -15.34 -23.93
CA GLN A 528 -0.14 -15.89 -25.09
C GLN A 528 -0.80 -17.21 -25.56
N TRP A 529 -1.30 -18.05 -24.65
CA TRP A 529 -1.95 -19.32 -25.04
C TRP A 529 -3.42 -19.15 -25.47
N TYR A 530 -4.08 -18.06 -25.06
CA TYR A 530 -5.50 -17.79 -25.31
C TYR A 530 -6.45 -18.89 -24.84
N ASP A 531 -5.99 -19.83 -24.01
CA ASP A 531 -6.73 -21.01 -23.62
C ASP A 531 -7.89 -20.69 -22.68
N VAL A 532 -7.65 -19.85 -21.66
CA VAL A 532 -8.69 -19.39 -20.73
C VAL A 532 -9.68 -18.48 -21.44
N GLN A 533 -9.21 -17.50 -22.22
CA GLN A 533 -10.07 -16.54 -22.92
C GLN A 533 -10.95 -17.25 -23.95
N GLN A 534 -10.40 -18.13 -24.78
CA GLN A 534 -11.22 -18.87 -25.75
C GLN A 534 -12.24 -19.76 -25.04
N LEU A 535 -11.86 -20.47 -23.97
CA LEU A 535 -12.81 -21.27 -23.19
C LEU A 535 -13.92 -20.42 -22.53
N ALA A 536 -13.67 -19.17 -22.16
CA ALA A 536 -14.69 -18.27 -21.65
C ALA A 536 -15.85 -18.08 -22.66
N PHE A 537 -15.53 -17.96 -23.96
CA PHE A 537 -16.54 -17.88 -25.03
C PHE A 537 -17.33 -19.18 -25.18
N LEU A 538 -16.65 -20.34 -25.12
CA LEU A 538 -17.33 -21.63 -25.18
C LEU A 538 -18.24 -21.86 -23.98
N TYR A 539 -17.74 -21.58 -22.78
CA TYR A 539 -18.49 -21.66 -21.54
C TYR A 539 -19.76 -20.79 -21.60
N ASN A 540 -19.63 -19.51 -21.99
CA ASN A 540 -20.76 -18.61 -22.12
C ASN A 540 -21.82 -19.15 -23.09
N LEU A 541 -21.42 -19.68 -24.25
CA LEU A 541 -22.35 -20.28 -25.22
C LEU A 541 -23.05 -21.54 -24.68
N THR A 542 -22.30 -22.43 -24.02
CA THR A 542 -22.88 -23.66 -23.45
C THR A 542 -23.86 -23.39 -22.30
N LYS A 543 -23.59 -22.35 -21.49
CA LYS A 543 -24.45 -21.89 -20.40
C LYS A 543 -25.74 -21.25 -20.93
N SER A 544 -25.67 -20.45 -21.99
CA SER A 544 -26.84 -19.78 -22.57
C SER A 544 -27.76 -20.71 -23.34
N GLU A 545 -27.22 -21.68 -24.10
CA GLU A 545 -28.03 -22.49 -25.04
C GLU A 545 -28.51 -23.84 -24.48
N PHE A 546 -27.86 -24.41 -23.45
CA PHE A 546 -28.16 -25.77 -22.98
C PHE A 546 -28.28 -25.92 -21.47
N HIS A 547 -27.31 -25.38 -20.74
CA HIS A 547 -27.14 -25.69 -19.33
C HIS A 547 -27.19 -24.40 -18.51
N SER A 548 -28.40 -23.89 -18.24
CA SER A 548 -28.59 -22.77 -17.33
C SER A 548 -27.96 -23.03 -15.95
N ASN A 549 -27.79 -24.30 -15.57
CA ASN A 549 -27.20 -24.77 -14.32
C ASN A 549 -25.70 -25.13 -14.44
N LEU A 550 -25.05 -24.88 -15.59
CA LEU A 550 -23.59 -25.06 -15.70
C LEU A 550 -22.91 -23.93 -14.92
N SER A 551 -22.24 -24.30 -13.83
CA SER A 551 -21.51 -23.37 -12.98
C SER A 551 -20.01 -23.61 -13.12
N TRP A 552 -19.27 -22.55 -13.44
CA TRP A 552 -17.81 -22.52 -13.38
C TRP A 552 -17.34 -21.30 -12.56
N PRO A 553 -17.34 -21.41 -11.22
CA PRO A 553 -16.98 -20.29 -10.33
C PRO A 553 -15.63 -19.65 -10.65
N ASP A 554 -14.61 -20.46 -10.96
CA ASP A 554 -13.27 -19.93 -11.30
C ASP A 554 -13.30 -19.07 -12.58
N MET A 555 -14.07 -19.45 -13.60
CA MET A 555 -14.17 -18.69 -14.86
C MET A 555 -15.00 -17.42 -14.70
N GLU A 556 -16.09 -17.45 -13.92
CA GLU A 556 -16.86 -16.23 -13.60
C GLU A 556 -16.00 -15.22 -12.82
N THR A 557 -15.16 -15.71 -11.89
CA THR A 557 -14.20 -14.88 -11.16
C THR A 557 -13.15 -14.29 -12.10
N PHE A 558 -12.60 -15.07 -13.03
CA PHE A 558 -11.68 -14.58 -14.06
C PHE A 558 -12.33 -13.47 -14.92
N ILE A 559 -13.58 -13.67 -15.36
CA ILE A 559 -14.34 -12.68 -16.14
C ILE A 559 -14.58 -11.41 -15.30
N LYS A 560 -14.90 -11.54 -14.01
CA LYS A 560 -15.10 -10.41 -13.08
C LYS A 560 -13.81 -9.61 -12.87
N ILE A 561 -12.67 -10.29 -12.70
CA ILE A 561 -11.36 -9.65 -12.48
C ILE A 561 -10.93 -8.81 -13.68
N HIS A 562 -11.12 -9.31 -14.91
CA HIS A 562 -10.67 -8.63 -16.13
C HIS A 562 -11.76 -7.78 -16.80
N GLY A 563 -13.02 -7.90 -16.37
CA GLY A 563 -14.17 -7.19 -16.91
C GLY A 563 -14.76 -7.86 -18.16
N GLU A 564 -16.10 -7.93 -18.22
CA GLU A 564 -16.82 -8.55 -19.34
C GLU A 564 -16.51 -7.87 -20.68
N SER A 565 -16.44 -6.54 -20.67
CA SER A 565 -16.16 -5.71 -21.84
C SER A 565 -14.79 -5.98 -22.46
N HIS A 566 -13.81 -6.33 -21.62
CA HIS A 566 -12.47 -6.65 -22.06
C HIS A 566 -12.39 -8.06 -22.66
N ILE A 567 -12.98 -9.06 -21.98
CA ILE A 567 -12.96 -10.46 -22.41
C ILE A 567 -13.83 -10.69 -23.66
N PHE A 568 -15.05 -10.16 -23.69
CA PHE A 568 -16.04 -10.46 -24.74
C PHE A 568 -16.17 -9.39 -25.84
N ILE A 569 -15.38 -8.32 -25.79
CA ILE A 569 -15.53 -7.15 -26.67
C ILE A 569 -16.95 -6.58 -26.56
N GLY A 570 -17.25 -5.98 -25.41
CA GLY A 570 -18.60 -5.53 -25.04
C GLY A 570 -19.31 -6.51 -24.11
N SER A 571 -20.64 -6.57 -24.15
CA SER A 571 -21.44 -7.45 -23.28
C SER A 571 -21.26 -8.95 -23.60
N ARG A 572 -21.72 -9.85 -22.75
CA ARG A 572 -21.70 -11.30 -23.06
C ARG A 572 -22.40 -11.62 -24.39
N PRO A 573 -21.79 -12.40 -25.30
CA PRO A 573 -22.40 -12.81 -26.55
C PRO A 573 -23.67 -13.64 -26.31
N LYS A 574 -24.72 -13.44 -27.11
CA LYS A 574 -26.01 -14.12 -26.93
C LYS A 574 -26.16 -15.39 -27.74
N ASN A 575 -25.39 -15.55 -28.81
CA ASN A 575 -25.49 -16.68 -29.73
C ASN A 575 -24.13 -17.05 -30.35
N ALA A 576 -24.08 -18.18 -31.05
CA ALA A 576 -22.86 -18.67 -31.68
C ALA A 576 -22.27 -17.71 -32.74
N SER A 577 -23.10 -17.02 -33.51
CA SER A 577 -22.63 -16.05 -34.54
C SER A 577 -21.91 -14.87 -33.90
N GLU A 578 -22.51 -14.29 -32.86
CA GLU A 578 -21.93 -13.18 -32.12
C GLU A 578 -20.66 -13.61 -31.36
N SER A 579 -20.69 -14.80 -30.75
CA SER A 579 -19.54 -15.39 -30.05
C SER A 579 -18.35 -15.56 -30.99
N LEU A 580 -18.58 -16.12 -32.19
CA LEU A 580 -17.52 -16.32 -33.17
C LEU A 580 -16.96 -14.99 -33.66
N ASN A 581 -17.80 -14.06 -34.10
CA ASN A 581 -17.32 -12.77 -34.63
C ASN A 581 -16.48 -12.02 -33.61
N ARG A 582 -16.90 -11.99 -32.34
CA ARG A 582 -16.16 -11.32 -31.26
C ARG A 582 -14.89 -12.09 -30.89
N LEU A 583 -14.89 -13.43 -30.95
CA LEU A 583 -13.68 -14.21 -30.72
C LEU A 583 -12.64 -14.02 -31.84
N GLU A 584 -13.09 -13.98 -33.10
CA GLU A 584 -12.22 -13.68 -34.25
C GLU A 584 -11.62 -12.27 -34.14
N LEU A 585 -12.39 -11.29 -33.64
CA LEU A 585 -11.89 -9.95 -33.35
C LEU A 585 -10.89 -9.93 -32.19
N ALA A 586 -11.12 -10.71 -31.13
CA ALA A 586 -10.25 -10.75 -29.95
C ALA A 586 -8.90 -11.42 -30.23
N THR A 587 -8.93 -12.51 -30.99
CA THR A 587 -7.74 -13.30 -31.35
C THR A 587 -7.06 -12.81 -32.62
N GLY A 588 -7.75 -12.02 -33.45
CA GLY A 588 -7.28 -11.67 -34.80
C GLY A 588 -7.21 -12.86 -35.77
N ILE A 589 -7.87 -13.97 -35.45
CA ILE A 589 -7.86 -15.21 -36.25
C ILE A 589 -9.18 -15.34 -36.99
N SER A 590 -9.17 -15.27 -38.33
CA SER A 590 -10.36 -15.57 -39.13
C SER A 590 -10.53 -17.07 -39.34
N SER A 591 -11.61 -17.66 -38.80
CA SER A 591 -11.90 -19.09 -38.95
C SER A 591 -12.18 -19.46 -40.42
N ALA A 592 -12.89 -18.60 -41.15
CA ALA A 592 -13.25 -18.83 -42.54
C ALA A 592 -12.02 -18.82 -43.48
N ALA A 593 -11.06 -17.93 -43.24
CA ALA A 593 -9.85 -17.84 -44.09
C ALA A 593 -8.84 -18.96 -43.81
N ARG A 594 -8.69 -19.37 -42.54
CA ARG A 594 -7.66 -20.33 -42.12
C ARG A 594 -8.09 -21.79 -42.22
N PHE A 595 -9.36 -22.10 -41.98
CA PHE A 595 -9.87 -23.48 -41.92
C PHE A 595 -10.64 -23.92 -43.18
N ALA A 596 -10.62 -23.13 -44.26
CA ALA A 596 -11.23 -23.51 -45.54
C ALA A 596 -10.52 -24.70 -46.18
N ARG A 597 -11.30 -25.61 -46.81
CA ARG A 597 -10.81 -26.82 -47.49
C ARG A 597 -9.76 -26.53 -48.59
N ASN A 598 -9.82 -25.34 -49.20
CA ASN A 598 -8.91 -24.87 -50.25
C ASN A 598 -7.88 -23.82 -49.75
N SER A 599 -7.67 -23.70 -48.44
CA SER A 599 -6.68 -22.78 -47.87
C SER A 599 -5.26 -23.11 -48.37
N ARG A 600 -4.51 -22.09 -48.82
CA ARG A 600 -3.13 -22.23 -49.33
C ARG A 600 -2.20 -22.74 -48.23
N ASP A 601 -1.21 -23.54 -48.60
CA ASP A 601 -0.27 -24.19 -47.67
C ASP A 601 0.52 -23.20 -46.79
N HIS A 602 0.71 -21.96 -47.27
CA HIS A 602 1.28 -20.85 -46.48
C HIS A 602 0.43 -20.48 -45.26
N ASN A 603 -0.89 -20.37 -45.42
CA ASN A 603 -1.83 -20.01 -44.34
C ASN A 603 -1.96 -21.14 -43.29
N ARG A 604 -1.66 -22.39 -43.68
CA ARG A 604 -1.60 -23.54 -42.76
C ARG A 604 -0.34 -23.55 -41.91
N LYS A 605 0.77 -22.96 -42.36
CA LYS A 605 2.02 -22.82 -41.60
C LYS A 605 1.97 -21.69 -40.56
N GLU A 606 1.08 -20.72 -40.77
CA GLU A 606 0.76 -19.61 -39.86
C GLU A 606 -0.29 -19.97 -38.77
N PHE A 607 -0.63 -21.25 -38.62
CA PHE A 607 -1.58 -21.79 -37.64
C PHE A 607 -1.41 -21.23 -36.21
N HIS A 608 -0.19 -20.81 -35.87
CA HIS A 608 0.20 -20.32 -34.54
C HIS A 608 0.35 -18.81 -34.43
N ARG A 609 -0.09 -17.97 -35.37
CA ARG A 609 0.00 -16.51 -35.19
C ARG A 609 -1.37 -15.87 -35.01
N PRO A 610 -1.63 -15.11 -33.94
CA PRO A 610 -2.65 -14.07 -33.96
C PRO A 610 -2.29 -13.09 -35.10
N ASP A 611 -3.12 -12.96 -36.15
CA ASP A 611 -2.84 -12.06 -37.28
C ASP A 611 -3.22 -10.59 -36.99
N GLY A 612 -3.65 -10.30 -35.77
CA GLY A 612 -4.06 -8.96 -35.35
C GLY A 612 -2.86 -8.02 -35.20
N LYS A 613 -2.94 -6.83 -35.82
CA LYS A 613 -1.97 -5.73 -35.58
C LYS A 613 -1.91 -5.30 -34.11
N ASN A 614 -2.96 -5.58 -33.32
CA ASN A 614 -3.06 -5.31 -31.89
C ASN A 614 -3.70 -6.52 -31.17
N PRO A 615 -2.93 -7.51 -30.69
CA PRO A 615 -3.49 -8.56 -29.84
C PRO A 615 -4.03 -7.94 -28.53
N ARG A 616 -5.25 -8.30 -28.12
CA ARG A 616 -5.77 -7.90 -26.80
C ARG A 616 -5.01 -8.67 -25.72
N VAL A 617 -4.09 -7.97 -25.07
CA VAL A 617 -3.31 -8.46 -23.94
C VAL A 617 -4.11 -8.27 -22.66
N LEU A 618 -4.11 -9.27 -21.76
CA LEU A 618 -4.64 -9.04 -20.42
C LEU A 618 -3.70 -8.08 -19.70
N THR A 619 -4.18 -6.87 -19.42
CA THR A 619 -3.46 -5.94 -18.56
C THR A 619 -3.77 -6.27 -17.10
N PRO A 620 -2.81 -6.09 -16.18
CA PRO A 620 -3.09 -6.33 -14.78
C PRO A 620 -4.09 -5.28 -14.27
N THR A 621 -5.14 -5.73 -13.58
CA THR A 621 -6.29 -4.90 -13.17
C THR A 621 -6.13 -4.27 -11.78
N ASN A 622 -5.03 -4.58 -11.10
CA ASN A 622 -4.61 -3.97 -9.85
C ASN A 622 -3.92 -2.62 -10.12
N THR A 623 -4.61 -1.51 -9.87
CA THR A 623 -4.04 -0.18 -10.11
C THR A 623 -2.89 0.11 -9.13
N VAL A 624 -3.09 -0.13 -7.84
CA VAL A 624 -2.16 0.28 -6.80
C VAL A 624 -0.98 -0.68 -6.69
N SER A 625 -1.24 -1.99 -6.69
CA SER A 625 -0.18 -3.00 -6.60
C SER A 625 0.80 -2.93 -7.78
N ASN A 626 0.34 -2.55 -8.98
CA ASN A 626 1.21 -2.35 -10.14
C ASN A 626 2.13 -1.14 -10.01
N LEU A 627 1.75 -0.10 -9.26
CA LEU A 627 2.63 1.05 -9.08
C LEU A 627 3.87 0.65 -8.27
N PHE A 628 3.68 -0.23 -7.28
CA PHE A 628 4.74 -0.86 -6.51
C PHE A 628 5.59 -1.86 -7.32
N HIS A 629 5.13 -2.33 -8.49
CA HIS A 629 5.90 -3.22 -9.37
C HIS A 629 7.23 -2.58 -9.78
N SER A 630 7.21 -1.29 -10.14
CA SER A 630 8.44 -0.56 -10.50
C SER A 630 9.40 -0.38 -9.33
N GLN A 631 8.89 -0.38 -8.09
CA GLN A 631 9.68 -0.18 -6.88
C GLN A 631 10.32 -1.46 -6.36
N TYR A 632 9.63 -2.60 -6.46
CA TYR A 632 10.08 -3.85 -5.84
C TYR A 632 10.50 -4.96 -6.82
N ILE A 633 10.27 -4.82 -8.13
CA ILE A 633 10.59 -5.86 -9.13
C ILE A 633 11.61 -5.38 -10.17
N VAL A 634 11.55 -4.11 -10.60
CA VAL A 634 12.51 -3.56 -11.56
C VAL A 634 13.80 -3.18 -10.82
N GLY A 635 14.93 -3.67 -11.31
CA GLY A 635 16.24 -3.47 -10.69
C GLY A 635 16.65 -2.00 -10.54
N PRO A 636 17.71 -1.72 -9.75
CA PRO A 636 18.07 -0.38 -9.24
C PRO A 636 18.51 0.67 -10.29
N GLY A 637 18.31 0.43 -11.59
CA GLY A 637 18.71 1.31 -12.68
C GLY A 637 17.57 2.15 -13.28
N ASP A 638 16.31 1.81 -13.02
CA ASP A 638 15.17 2.64 -13.39
C ASP A 638 14.63 3.22 -12.09
N SER A 639 14.62 4.54 -11.98
CA SER A 639 14.14 5.22 -10.77
C SER A 639 12.66 4.90 -10.65
N GLY A 640 12.33 3.86 -9.89
CA GLY A 640 10.96 3.43 -9.63
C GLY A 640 10.14 4.67 -9.30
N LYS A 641 8.92 4.74 -9.82
CA LYS A 641 8.02 5.84 -9.54
C LYS A 641 7.93 5.95 -8.01
N GLY A 642 8.54 6.99 -7.44
CA GLY A 642 8.65 7.14 -5.99
C GLY A 642 7.26 7.12 -5.35
N ILE A 643 7.21 6.93 -4.04
CA ILE A 643 5.94 6.85 -3.30
C ILE A 643 4.96 7.98 -3.66
N HIS A 644 5.48 9.15 -4.03
CA HIS A 644 4.74 10.28 -4.56
C HIS A 644 3.85 9.94 -5.75
N ALA A 645 4.34 9.22 -6.76
CA ALA A 645 3.53 8.86 -7.92
C ALA A 645 2.38 7.89 -7.55
N ILE A 646 2.59 7.07 -6.52
CA ILE A 646 1.55 6.20 -5.96
C ILE A 646 0.49 7.04 -5.28
N LEU A 647 0.93 7.98 -4.44
CA LEU A 647 0.06 8.91 -3.73
C LEU A 647 -0.67 9.88 -4.68
N ASP A 648 -0.04 10.28 -5.77
CA ASP A 648 -0.62 11.11 -6.84
C ASP A 648 -1.70 10.36 -7.60
N THR A 649 -1.46 9.08 -7.90
CA THR A 649 -2.48 8.25 -8.56
C THR A 649 -3.67 8.03 -7.63
N LEU A 650 -3.40 7.74 -6.35
CA LEU A 650 -4.43 7.60 -5.33
C LEU A 650 -5.21 8.91 -5.11
N SER A 651 -4.55 10.07 -5.16
CA SER A 651 -5.21 11.37 -5.03
C SER A 651 -6.04 11.72 -6.27
N GLN A 652 -5.58 11.37 -7.47
CA GLN A 652 -6.35 11.51 -8.72
C GLN A 652 -7.57 10.59 -8.75
N GLU A 653 -7.49 9.36 -8.23
CA GLU A 653 -8.65 8.48 -8.10
C GLU A 653 -9.71 9.03 -7.13
N LEU A 654 -9.28 9.76 -6.09
CA LEU A 654 -10.22 10.50 -5.23
C LEU A 654 -10.94 11.61 -6.01
N CYS A 655 -10.32 12.21 -7.04
CA CYS A 655 -10.97 13.16 -7.94
C CYS A 655 -12.01 12.51 -8.87
N LEU A 656 -11.68 11.36 -9.46
CA LEU A 656 -12.41 10.79 -10.60
C LEU A 656 -13.69 10.03 -10.21
N ASN A 657 -13.74 9.45 -9.01
CA ASN A 657 -14.89 8.66 -8.55
C ASN A 657 -16.11 9.50 -8.10
N VAL A 658 -16.11 10.81 -8.37
CA VAL A 658 -17.23 11.73 -8.10
C VAL A 658 -18.39 11.55 -9.10
N THR A 659 -18.16 10.91 -10.25
CA THR A 659 -19.13 10.83 -11.36
C THR A 659 -19.63 9.42 -11.71
N GLY A 660 -19.09 8.37 -11.08
CA GLY A 660 -19.42 6.98 -11.38
C GLY A 660 -20.37 6.34 -10.36
N GLN A 661 -21.57 5.97 -10.79
CA GLN A 661 -22.55 5.25 -9.98
C GLN A 661 -22.23 3.75 -10.02
N GLU A 662 -21.21 3.26 -9.29
CA GLU A 662 -21.06 1.83 -9.04
C GLU A 662 -20.19 1.51 -7.81
N LEU A 663 -20.69 0.57 -6.99
CA LEU A 663 -20.18 0.04 -5.71
C LEU A 663 -20.20 1.00 -4.52
N THR A 664 -20.91 0.61 -3.46
CA THR A 664 -20.98 1.33 -2.18
C THR A 664 -19.58 1.42 -1.53
N PRO A 665 -18.94 2.60 -1.53
CA PRO A 665 -17.64 2.76 -0.89
C PRO A 665 -17.80 2.58 0.62
N SER A 666 -16.77 2.05 1.28
CA SER A 666 -16.68 2.05 2.73
C SER A 666 -16.86 3.48 3.28
N SER A 667 -17.44 3.63 4.48
CA SER A 667 -17.69 4.92 5.15
C SER A 667 -16.45 5.84 5.14
N LEU A 668 -15.25 5.26 5.25
CA LEU A 668 -13.94 5.93 5.24
C LEU A 668 -13.51 6.48 3.86
N GLN A 669 -13.84 5.79 2.76
CA GLN A 669 -13.60 6.28 1.39
C GLN A 669 -14.46 7.52 1.11
N LYS A 670 -15.73 7.52 1.54
CA LYS A 670 -16.63 8.67 1.39
C LYS A 670 -16.13 9.90 2.17
N LEU A 671 -15.64 9.69 3.40
CA LEU A 671 -15.09 10.75 4.24
C LEU A 671 -13.80 11.37 3.67
N SER A 672 -12.96 10.55 3.03
CA SER A 672 -11.72 11.02 2.40
C SER A 672 -11.99 11.73 1.06
N GLN A 673 -12.95 11.23 0.28
CA GLN A 673 -13.44 11.84 -0.97
C GLN A 673 -14.08 13.21 -0.72
N GLN A 674 -14.90 13.36 0.34
CA GLN A 674 -15.52 14.63 0.72
C GLN A 674 -14.54 15.69 1.23
N LYS A 675 -13.39 15.29 1.77
CA LYS A 675 -12.34 16.23 2.22
C LYS A 675 -11.51 16.76 1.05
N TRP A 676 -11.21 15.89 0.09
CA TRP A 676 -10.47 16.25 -1.11
C TRP A 676 -11.20 17.31 -1.95
N THR A 677 -12.51 17.14 -2.14
CA THR A 677 -13.34 18.08 -2.92
C THR A 677 -13.48 19.47 -2.30
N LYS A 678 -13.10 19.66 -1.02
CA LYS A 678 -13.26 20.93 -0.31
C LYS A 678 -11.96 21.67 -0.03
N ASN A 679 -10.87 20.96 0.31
CA ASN A 679 -9.65 21.62 0.83
C ASN A 679 -8.37 21.33 0.03
N HIS A 680 -8.39 20.44 -0.97
CA HIS A 680 -7.21 20.00 -1.74
C HIS A 680 -5.98 19.50 -0.93
N ASN A 681 -6.10 19.33 0.39
CA ASN A 681 -5.04 18.89 1.30
C ASN A 681 -5.43 17.58 1.99
N VAL A 682 -4.55 16.58 1.99
CA VAL A 682 -4.80 15.27 2.61
C VAL A 682 -3.73 15.00 3.67
N GLY A 683 -4.17 14.59 4.85
CA GLY A 683 -3.22 14.18 5.91
C GLY A 683 -2.56 12.86 5.55
N THR A 684 -1.28 12.68 5.90
CA THR A 684 -0.50 11.47 5.62
C THR A 684 -1.22 10.18 6.04
N LEU A 685 -1.85 10.17 7.21
CA LEU A 685 -2.60 9.01 7.71
C LEU A 685 -3.85 8.67 6.87
N GLN A 686 -4.49 9.67 6.26
CA GLN A 686 -5.66 9.44 5.41
C GLN A 686 -5.27 8.74 4.11
N LEU A 687 -4.15 9.11 3.51
CA LEU A 687 -3.62 8.40 2.34
C LEU A 687 -3.16 6.99 2.69
N LEU A 688 -2.49 6.80 3.82
CA LEU A 688 -2.11 5.46 4.27
C LEU A 688 -3.35 4.57 4.54
N THR A 689 -4.44 5.16 5.04
CA THR A 689 -5.72 4.45 5.22
C THR A 689 -6.35 4.08 3.87
N LEU A 690 -6.32 4.98 2.89
CA LEU A 690 -6.80 4.71 1.53
C LEU A 690 -5.98 3.59 0.87
N LEU A 691 -4.64 3.68 0.98
CA LEU A 691 -3.71 2.67 0.49
C LEU A 691 -4.04 1.29 1.10
N LYS A 692 -4.21 1.21 2.43
CA LYS A 692 -4.61 0.00 3.14
C LYS A 692 -5.93 -0.58 2.59
N GLY A 693 -6.92 0.27 2.35
CA GLY A 693 -8.22 -0.12 1.80
C GLY A 693 -8.13 -0.67 0.38
N ARG A 694 -7.35 -0.02 -0.49
CA ARG A 694 -7.15 -0.46 -1.88
C ARG A 694 -6.37 -1.77 -1.97
N LEU A 695 -5.30 -1.91 -1.20
CA LEU A 695 -4.55 -3.17 -1.14
C LEU A 695 -5.43 -4.34 -0.68
N PHE A 696 -6.36 -4.10 0.26
CA PHE A 696 -7.34 -5.10 0.68
C PHE A 696 -8.34 -5.47 -0.44
N GLU A 697 -8.75 -4.51 -1.26
CA GLU A 697 -9.62 -4.75 -2.42
C GLU A 697 -8.91 -5.55 -3.52
N GLU A 698 -7.62 -5.28 -3.75
CA GLU A 698 -6.80 -5.91 -4.80
C GLU A 698 -6.21 -7.28 -4.41
N GLU A 699 -6.16 -7.64 -3.12
CA GLU A 699 -5.64 -8.91 -2.61
C GLU A 699 -6.10 -10.15 -3.43
N PRO A 700 -7.41 -10.39 -3.65
CA PRO A 700 -7.86 -11.57 -4.40
C PRO A 700 -7.52 -11.52 -5.90
N ILE A 701 -7.32 -10.33 -6.47
CA ILE A 701 -6.88 -10.15 -7.86
C ILE A 701 -5.40 -10.56 -7.99
N LEU A 702 -4.59 -10.17 -7.01
CA LEU A 702 -3.17 -10.51 -6.95
C LEU A 702 -2.93 -12.01 -6.75
N LEU A 703 -3.77 -12.67 -5.95
CA LEU A 703 -3.61 -14.08 -5.58
C LEU A 703 -4.30 -15.06 -6.55
N PHE A 704 -4.98 -14.59 -7.59
CA PHE A 704 -5.69 -15.45 -8.52
C PHE A 704 -4.73 -16.41 -9.27
N ASN A 705 -5.02 -17.72 -9.21
CA ASN A 705 -4.13 -18.74 -9.75
C ASN A 705 -4.29 -18.93 -11.28
N TYR A 706 -3.65 -18.05 -12.04
CA TYR A 706 -3.61 -18.11 -13.51
C TYR A 706 -2.96 -19.38 -14.07
N PHE A 707 -1.89 -19.89 -13.44
CA PHE A 707 -1.24 -21.14 -13.83
C PHE A 707 -2.17 -22.36 -13.69
N GLY A 708 -2.91 -22.41 -12.59
CA GLY A 708 -3.93 -23.43 -12.35
C GLY A 708 -5.06 -23.33 -13.38
N MET A 709 -5.49 -22.12 -13.73
CA MET A 709 -6.49 -21.90 -14.79
C MET A 709 -5.99 -22.36 -16.16
N HIS A 710 -4.74 -22.05 -16.51
CA HIS A 710 -4.09 -22.52 -17.72
C HIS A 710 -4.08 -24.06 -17.80
N LYS A 711 -3.58 -24.72 -16.75
CA LYS A 711 -3.58 -26.19 -16.66
C LYS A 711 -4.97 -26.80 -16.84
N ARG A 712 -5.97 -26.32 -16.09
CA ARG A 712 -7.34 -26.85 -16.14
C ARG A 712 -8.00 -26.59 -17.50
N SER A 713 -7.68 -25.46 -18.14
CA SER A 713 -8.13 -25.12 -19.48
C SER A 713 -7.57 -26.09 -20.51
N LEU A 714 -6.27 -26.38 -20.45
CA LEU A 714 -5.63 -27.38 -21.33
C LEU A 714 -6.21 -28.78 -21.15
N GLU A 715 -6.43 -29.22 -19.91
CA GLU A 715 -7.04 -30.52 -19.60
C GLU A 715 -8.44 -30.64 -20.21
N LEU A 716 -9.27 -29.61 -20.03
CA LEU A 716 -10.62 -29.57 -20.60
C LEU A 716 -10.62 -29.55 -22.14
N LEU A 717 -9.73 -28.76 -22.76
CA LEU A 717 -9.58 -28.73 -24.23
C LEU A 717 -9.15 -30.07 -24.79
N ARG A 718 -8.27 -30.81 -24.09
CA ARG A 718 -7.87 -32.18 -24.46
C ARG A 718 -9.04 -33.17 -24.38
N LEU A 719 -9.90 -33.07 -23.36
CA LEU A 719 -11.10 -33.90 -23.23
C LEU A 719 -12.10 -33.63 -24.37
N ILE A 720 -12.33 -32.35 -24.69
CA ILE A 720 -13.19 -31.95 -25.81
C ILE A 720 -12.62 -32.47 -27.13
N LYS A 721 -11.31 -32.31 -27.35
CA LYS A 721 -10.60 -32.85 -28.52
C LYS A 721 -10.82 -34.35 -28.65
N ALA A 722 -10.59 -35.11 -27.57
CA ALA A 722 -10.71 -36.57 -27.58
C ALA A 722 -12.13 -37.03 -27.93
N LYS A 723 -13.16 -36.40 -27.35
CA LYS A 723 -14.57 -36.75 -27.59
C LYS A 723 -15.03 -36.37 -29.01
N GLU A 724 -14.65 -35.19 -29.49
CA GLU A 724 -15.16 -34.61 -30.73
C GLU A 724 -14.21 -34.78 -31.94
N HIS A 725 -13.08 -35.49 -31.77
CA HIS A 725 -12.06 -35.68 -32.81
C HIS A 725 -12.64 -36.14 -34.15
N HIS A 726 -13.49 -37.17 -34.13
CA HIS A 726 -14.13 -37.72 -35.33
C HIS A 726 -14.95 -36.66 -36.09
N LYS A 727 -15.65 -35.76 -35.37
CA LYS A 727 -16.42 -34.67 -35.98
C LYS A 727 -15.50 -33.59 -36.54
N PHE A 728 -14.42 -33.23 -35.84
CA PHE A 728 -13.45 -32.28 -36.37
C PHE A 728 -12.79 -32.78 -37.66
N VAL A 729 -12.43 -34.08 -37.72
CA VAL A 729 -11.89 -34.70 -38.94
C VAL A 729 -12.93 -34.67 -40.07
N GLN A 730 -14.21 -34.93 -39.76
CA GLN A 730 -15.29 -34.89 -40.74
C GLN A 730 -15.51 -33.47 -41.30
N TYR A 731 -15.50 -32.44 -40.46
CA TYR A 731 -15.77 -31.06 -40.88
C TYR A 731 -14.55 -30.37 -41.51
N PHE A 732 -13.34 -30.62 -40.99
CA PHE A 732 -12.14 -29.83 -41.29
C PHE A 732 -10.92 -30.65 -41.76
N THR A 733 -11.08 -31.97 -41.99
CA THR A 733 -10.02 -32.95 -42.35
C THR A 733 -9.09 -33.35 -41.20
N ALA A 734 -8.30 -34.41 -41.37
CA ALA A 734 -7.34 -34.89 -40.36
C ALA A 734 -6.24 -33.88 -40.01
N SER A 735 -6.02 -32.87 -40.86
CA SER A 735 -5.02 -31.83 -40.66
C SER A 735 -5.55 -30.59 -39.93
N TYR A 736 -6.75 -30.64 -39.33
CA TYR A 736 -7.35 -29.49 -38.63
C TYR A 736 -6.50 -28.96 -37.47
N MET A 737 -5.62 -29.81 -36.90
CA MET A 737 -4.70 -29.48 -35.82
C MET A 737 -3.38 -30.23 -36.03
N PRO A 738 -2.34 -29.57 -36.58
CA PRO A 738 -1.07 -30.22 -36.89
C PRO A 738 -0.27 -30.62 -35.63
N ASP A 739 -0.37 -29.84 -34.55
CA ASP A 739 0.23 -30.13 -33.25
C ASP A 739 -0.66 -29.60 -32.10
N GLU A 740 -0.34 -29.95 -30.85
CA GLU A 740 -1.10 -29.50 -29.69
C GLU A 740 -0.74 -28.08 -29.22
N SER A 741 0.28 -27.42 -29.78
CA SER A 741 0.84 -26.17 -29.22
C SER A 741 -0.17 -25.03 -29.13
N PHE A 742 -1.24 -25.08 -29.92
CA PHE A 742 -2.33 -24.10 -29.87
C PHE A 742 -3.70 -24.78 -29.87
N ILE A 743 -3.89 -25.67 -28.88
CA ILE A 743 -5.11 -26.47 -28.72
C ILE A 743 -6.39 -25.62 -28.51
N SER A 744 -6.24 -24.38 -28.03
CA SER A 744 -7.32 -23.42 -27.81
C SER A 744 -8.15 -23.14 -29.07
N ASN A 745 -7.54 -23.20 -30.27
CA ASN A 745 -8.22 -23.04 -31.57
C ASN A 745 -9.39 -24.01 -31.81
N ILE A 746 -9.49 -25.11 -31.06
CA ILE A 746 -10.67 -25.98 -31.12
C ILE A 746 -11.95 -25.21 -30.81
N VAL A 747 -11.89 -24.20 -29.94
CA VAL A 747 -13.07 -23.36 -29.64
C VAL A 747 -13.54 -22.60 -30.87
N LEU A 748 -12.63 -22.00 -31.65
CA LEU A 748 -12.98 -21.35 -32.92
C LEU A 748 -13.68 -22.32 -33.87
N LEU A 749 -13.20 -23.57 -33.96
CA LEU A 749 -13.82 -24.61 -34.80
C LEU A 749 -15.22 -24.98 -34.30
N VAL A 750 -15.40 -25.14 -32.98
CA VAL A 750 -16.71 -25.42 -32.37
C VAL A 750 -17.71 -24.29 -32.67
N LEU A 751 -17.30 -23.04 -32.47
CA LEU A 751 -18.14 -21.87 -32.75
C LEU A 751 -18.46 -21.74 -34.25
N HIS A 752 -17.52 -22.06 -35.13
CA HIS A 752 -17.75 -22.09 -36.58
C HIS A 752 -18.81 -23.11 -36.99
N VAL A 753 -18.72 -24.35 -36.47
CA VAL A 753 -19.73 -25.39 -36.70
C VAL A 753 -21.08 -24.99 -36.11
N ALA A 754 -21.08 -24.37 -34.93
CA ALA A 754 -22.31 -23.90 -34.27
C ALA A 754 -23.02 -22.82 -35.10
N ARG A 755 -22.29 -21.83 -35.63
CA ARG A 755 -22.82 -20.81 -36.53
C ARG A 755 -23.44 -21.44 -37.78
N GLY A 756 -22.69 -22.33 -38.46
CA GLY A 756 -23.18 -23.01 -39.66
C GLY A 756 -24.44 -23.84 -39.38
N SER A 757 -24.48 -24.54 -38.23
CA SER A 757 -25.66 -25.30 -37.80
C SER A 757 -26.89 -24.39 -37.63
N ALA A 758 -26.71 -23.22 -37.01
CA ALA A 758 -27.79 -22.25 -36.80
C ALA A 758 -28.27 -21.59 -38.11
N GLU A 759 -27.39 -21.40 -39.08
CA GLU A 759 -27.75 -20.90 -40.41
C GLU A 759 -28.51 -21.96 -41.22
N SER A 760 -28.03 -23.21 -41.24
CA SER A 760 -28.72 -24.31 -41.90
C SER A 760 -30.11 -24.57 -41.29
N ALA A 761 -30.24 -24.48 -39.97
CA ALA A 761 -31.54 -24.59 -39.29
C ALA A 761 -32.53 -23.51 -39.73
N ARG A 762 -32.06 -22.26 -39.87
CA ARG A 762 -32.87 -21.14 -40.40
C ARG A 762 -33.27 -21.38 -41.86
N GLN A 763 -32.35 -21.84 -42.70
CA GLN A 763 -32.63 -22.14 -44.12
C GLN A 763 -33.61 -23.31 -44.30
N MET A 764 -33.59 -24.29 -43.40
CA MET A 764 -34.52 -25.42 -43.40
C MET A 764 -35.89 -25.07 -42.77
N GLY A 765 -36.13 -23.82 -42.37
CA GLY A 765 -37.40 -23.38 -41.78
C GLY A 765 -37.68 -23.98 -40.39
N LEU A 766 -36.70 -24.61 -39.75
CA LEU A 766 -36.86 -25.28 -38.47
C LEU A 766 -37.07 -24.28 -37.33
N THR A 767 -36.68 -23.02 -37.49
CA THR A 767 -36.82 -21.97 -36.46
C THR A 767 -38.23 -21.37 -36.34
N SER A 768 -39.26 -21.97 -36.97
CA SER A 768 -40.64 -21.48 -36.89
C SER A 768 -41.33 -21.93 -35.60
N ALA A 769 -42.20 -21.07 -35.06
CA ALA A 769 -42.75 -21.13 -33.71
C ALA A 769 -43.39 -22.49 -33.36
N GLY A 770 -42.75 -23.22 -32.43
CA GLY A 770 -43.31 -24.45 -31.83
C GLY A 770 -42.32 -25.59 -31.60
N THR A 771 -41.15 -25.57 -32.24
CA THR A 771 -40.06 -26.49 -31.91
C THR A 771 -39.08 -25.81 -30.96
N GLY A 772 -38.62 -26.54 -29.93
CA GLY A 772 -37.69 -26.01 -28.92
C GLY A 772 -36.40 -25.45 -29.53
N PRO A 773 -35.55 -24.79 -28.74
CA PRO A 773 -34.34 -24.13 -29.26
C PRO A 773 -33.52 -25.11 -30.11
N ILE A 774 -33.24 -24.74 -31.36
CA ILE A 774 -32.43 -25.56 -32.27
C ILE A 774 -30.98 -25.24 -31.99
N VAL A 775 -30.30 -26.22 -31.41
CA VAL A 775 -28.96 -26.00 -30.89
C VAL A 775 -27.98 -27.00 -31.46
N SER A 776 -26.73 -26.58 -31.65
CA SER A 776 -25.72 -27.39 -32.31
C SER A 776 -25.30 -28.60 -31.47
N ARG A 777 -25.31 -29.80 -32.07
CA ARG A 777 -24.94 -31.05 -31.38
C ARG A 777 -23.51 -31.04 -30.83
N ILE A 778 -22.59 -30.33 -31.48
CA ILE A 778 -21.19 -30.22 -31.00
C ILE A 778 -21.11 -29.38 -29.72
N VAL A 779 -21.87 -28.29 -29.64
CA VAL A 779 -21.92 -27.42 -28.46
C VAL A 779 -22.57 -28.14 -27.29
N LYS A 780 -23.64 -28.93 -27.54
CA LYS A 780 -24.24 -29.81 -26.52
C LYS A 780 -23.20 -30.76 -25.93
N SER A 781 -22.51 -31.48 -26.81
CA SER A 781 -21.52 -32.48 -26.40
C SER A 781 -20.34 -31.86 -25.64
N CYS A 782 -19.90 -30.66 -26.04
CA CYS A 782 -18.91 -29.88 -25.28
C CYS A 782 -19.45 -29.52 -23.89
N GLY A 783 -20.69 -29.03 -23.81
CA GLY A 783 -21.37 -28.74 -22.55
C GLY A 783 -21.41 -29.94 -21.61
N ASP A 784 -21.70 -31.15 -22.12
CA ASP A 784 -21.71 -32.38 -21.32
C ASP A 784 -20.30 -32.70 -20.74
N VAL A 785 -19.24 -32.55 -21.55
CA VAL A 785 -17.84 -32.75 -21.09
C VAL A 785 -17.48 -31.72 -20.03
N MET A 786 -17.84 -30.45 -20.26
CA MET A 786 -17.60 -29.37 -19.31
C MET A 786 -18.32 -29.65 -18.00
N GLN A 787 -19.59 -30.06 -18.04
CA GLN A 787 -20.37 -30.37 -16.84
C GLN A 787 -19.75 -31.49 -16.02
N GLU A 788 -19.26 -32.56 -16.65
CA GLU A 788 -18.61 -33.67 -15.95
C GLU A 788 -17.29 -33.26 -15.30
N TYR A 789 -16.45 -32.51 -16.03
CA TYR A 789 -15.15 -32.05 -15.55
C TYR A 789 -15.27 -31.02 -14.42
N LEU A 790 -16.18 -30.05 -14.57
CA LEU A 790 -16.34 -28.93 -13.64
C LEU A 790 -16.89 -29.36 -12.28
N LYS A 791 -17.59 -30.50 -12.18
CA LYS A 791 -18.02 -31.07 -10.89
C LYS A 791 -16.86 -31.28 -9.90
N LYS A 792 -15.66 -31.56 -10.40
CA LYS A 792 -14.46 -31.74 -9.57
C LYS A 792 -13.50 -30.55 -9.63
N ASN A 793 -13.41 -29.88 -10.78
CA ASN A 793 -12.35 -28.92 -11.09
C ASN A 793 -12.82 -27.46 -11.31
N GLY A 794 -14.11 -27.15 -11.12
CA GLY A 794 -14.67 -25.83 -11.43
C GLY A 794 -14.43 -24.74 -10.38
N ASP A 795 -14.04 -25.10 -9.16
CA ASP A 795 -13.96 -24.21 -7.99
C ASP A 795 -12.58 -24.29 -7.31
N VAL A 796 -11.51 -24.57 -8.05
CA VAL A 796 -10.19 -24.81 -7.47
C VAL A 796 -9.49 -23.49 -7.14
N ALA A 797 -9.47 -22.53 -8.06
CA ALA A 797 -8.91 -21.21 -7.79
C ALA A 797 -9.70 -20.47 -6.71
N CYS A 798 -11.03 -20.56 -6.74
CA CYS A 798 -11.90 -19.97 -5.72
C CYS A 798 -11.72 -20.64 -4.33
N LYS A 799 -11.46 -21.96 -4.26
CA LYS A 799 -11.02 -22.63 -3.01
C LYS A 799 -9.69 -22.07 -2.50
N GLU A 800 -8.69 -21.91 -3.38
CA GLU A 800 -7.40 -21.33 -3.00
C GLU A 800 -7.55 -19.90 -2.47
N LEU A 801 -8.34 -19.06 -3.16
CA LEU A 801 -8.62 -17.70 -2.70
C LEU A 801 -9.33 -17.69 -1.34
N ARG A 802 -10.27 -18.60 -1.06
CA ARG A 802 -10.93 -18.68 0.26
C ARG A 802 -9.99 -19.03 1.41
N VAL A 803 -8.90 -19.73 1.13
CA VAL A 803 -7.90 -20.13 2.12
C VAL A 803 -6.87 -19.02 2.35
N PHE A 804 -6.36 -18.42 1.26
CA PHE A 804 -5.24 -17.49 1.31
C PHE A 804 -5.65 -16.01 1.38
N CYS A 805 -6.86 -15.63 0.94
CA CYS A 805 -7.31 -14.25 0.98
C CYS A 805 -8.06 -13.93 2.28
N ARG A 806 -7.87 -12.71 2.79
CA ARG A 806 -8.70 -12.12 3.84
C ARG A 806 -9.95 -11.46 3.27
N ASN A 807 -9.83 -10.76 2.15
CA ASN A 807 -10.96 -10.22 1.42
C ASN A 807 -11.66 -11.30 0.60
N LYS A 808 -12.81 -11.73 1.10
CA LYS A 808 -13.64 -12.76 0.46
C LYS A 808 -14.81 -12.19 -0.36
N LYS A 809 -15.02 -10.87 -0.34
CA LYS A 809 -16.14 -10.21 -1.05
C LYS A 809 -16.27 -10.62 -2.52
N PRO A 810 -15.20 -10.69 -3.33
CA PRO A 810 -15.35 -11.06 -4.73
C PRO A 810 -15.66 -12.55 -4.97
N ILE A 811 -15.55 -13.41 -3.95
CA ILE A 811 -15.71 -14.86 -4.06
C ILE A 811 -17.14 -15.32 -3.69
N TYR A 812 -17.90 -14.50 -2.96
CA TYR A 812 -19.15 -14.92 -2.29
C TYR A 812 -20.43 -14.85 -3.14
N GLU A 813 -20.39 -14.41 -4.39
CA GLU A 813 -21.64 -14.16 -5.13
C GLU A 813 -22.38 -15.43 -5.62
N GLU A 814 -21.83 -16.65 -5.55
CA GLU A 814 -22.50 -17.83 -6.16
C GLU A 814 -22.51 -19.18 -5.40
N ILE A 815 -22.11 -19.32 -4.13
CA ILE A 815 -22.19 -20.64 -3.44
C ILE A 815 -22.71 -20.51 -1.99
N PRO A 816 -23.74 -21.30 -1.57
CA PRO A 816 -24.24 -21.31 -0.19
C PRO A 816 -23.14 -21.71 0.79
N SER A 817 -23.10 -21.07 1.95
CA SER A 817 -22.20 -21.44 3.04
C SER A 817 -22.53 -22.85 3.54
N ASP A 818 -21.64 -23.81 3.27
CA ASP A 818 -21.74 -25.13 3.87
C ASP A 818 -21.27 -25.02 5.33
N ASP A 819 -22.18 -25.29 6.26
CA ASP A 819 -22.11 -25.05 7.70
C ASP A 819 -21.21 -26.08 8.40
N LYS A 820 -19.95 -26.20 7.95
CA LYS A 820 -18.93 -27.07 8.54
C LYS A 820 -17.97 -26.27 9.40
N ASP A 821 -17.53 -26.90 10.50
CA ASP A 821 -16.59 -26.33 11.47
C ASP A 821 -15.38 -25.67 10.74
N PRO A 822 -15.23 -24.33 10.83
CA PRO A 822 -14.34 -23.57 9.97
C PRO A 822 -12.87 -23.97 10.12
N LYS A 823 -12.47 -24.54 11.26
CA LYS A 823 -11.11 -25.04 11.48
C LYS A 823 -10.84 -26.34 10.73
N TYR A 824 -11.76 -27.30 10.77
CA TYR A 824 -11.61 -28.58 10.05
C TYR A 824 -11.65 -28.38 8.54
N SER A 825 -12.55 -27.50 8.06
CA SER A 825 -12.61 -27.12 6.64
C SER A 825 -11.31 -26.46 6.17
N TYR A 826 -10.72 -25.58 6.98
CA TYR A 826 -9.46 -24.90 6.67
C TYR A 826 -8.27 -25.88 6.55
N PHE A 827 -8.05 -26.76 7.52
CA PHE A 827 -6.94 -27.71 7.48
C PHE A 827 -7.08 -28.75 6.37
N SER A 828 -8.29 -29.27 6.14
CA SER A 828 -8.55 -30.17 5.01
C SER A 828 -8.29 -29.48 3.67
N THR A 829 -8.71 -28.22 3.51
CA THR A 829 -8.50 -27.48 2.25
C THR A 829 -7.03 -27.12 2.06
N ILE A 830 -6.28 -26.82 3.13
CA ILE A 830 -4.84 -26.59 3.07
C ILE A 830 -4.09 -27.87 2.70
N GLU A 831 -4.48 -29.01 3.25
CA GLU A 831 -3.88 -30.31 2.91
C GLU A 831 -4.10 -30.63 1.43
N ASP A 832 -5.28 -30.34 0.89
CA ASP A 832 -5.57 -30.48 -0.54
C ASP A 832 -4.69 -29.54 -1.39
N ILE A 833 -4.53 -28.27 -0.98
CA ILE A 833 -3.79 -27.24 -1.74
C ILE A 833 -2.27 -27.39 -1.65
N MET A 834 -1.70 -27.83 -0.52
CA MET A 834 -0.24 -27.96 -0.37
C MET A 834 0.27 -29.40 -0.46
N GLY A 835 -0.59 -30.38 -0.21
CA GLY A 835 -0.25 -31.79 -0.14
C GLY A 835 0.24 -32.19 1.26
N PRO A 836 0.09 -33.47 1.63
CA PRO A 836 0.34 -33.95 3.00
C PRO A 836 1.80 -33.80 3.44
N LYS A 837 2.75 -33.94 2.50
CA LYS A 837 4.19 -33.79 2.79
C LYS A 837 4.59 -32.34 3.10
N ALA A 838 4.06 -31.38 2.36
CA ALA A 838 4.34 -29.96 2.59
C ALA A 838 3.71 -29.51 3.92
N LEU A 839 2.47 -29.94 4.19
CA LEU A 839 1.81 -29.68 5.46
C LEU A 839 2.57 -30.30 6.65
N ALA A 840 3.06 -31.54 6.51
CA ALA A 840 3.91 -32.16 7.53
C ALA A 840 5.25 -31.41 7.73
N SER A 841 5.88 -30.92 6.65
CA SER A 841 7.10 -30.09 6.73
C SER A 841 6.87 -28.78 7.48
N LEU A 842 5.70 -28.16 7.31
CA LEU A 842 5.30 -26.97 8.05
C LEU A 842 5.00 -27.27 9.52
N MET A 843 4.29 -28.36 9.81
CA MET A 843 3.97 -28.75 11.19
C MET A 843 5.19 -29.20 12.00
N THR A 844 6.21 -29.75 11.33
CA THR A 844 7.40 -30.31 11.99
C THR A 844 8.62 -29.39 11.94
N GLY A 845 8.60 -28.34 11.10
CA GLY A 845 9.76 -27.47 10.87
C GLY A 845 10.92 -28.15 10.13
N ILE A 846 10.74 -29.39 9.65
CA ILE A 846 11.76 -30.20 8.99
C ILE A 846 11.45 -30.27 7.50
N SER A 847 12.41 -29.90 6.65
CA SER A 847 12.31 -30.15 5.22
C SER A 847 12.31 -31.65 4.98
N MET A 848 11.14 -32.21 4.66
CA MET A 848 10.99 -33.60 4.27
C MET A 848 11.31 -33.69 2.77
N ALA A 849 12.46 -34.30 2.45
CA ALA A 849 12.96 -34.49 1.09
C ALA A 849 12.00 -35.23 0.15
#